data_AF-A0A9E5WQZ9-F1
#
_entry.id   AF-A0A9E5WQZ9-F1
#
_cell.length_a   1.000
_cell.length_b   1.000
_cell.length_c   1.000
_cell.angle_alpha   90.00
_cell.angle_beta   90.00
_cell.angle_gamma   90.00
#
_symmetry.space_group_name_H-M   'P 1'
#
loop_
_entity.id
_entity.type
_entity.pdbx_description
1 polymer ?
#
loop_
_entity_poly.entity_id
_entity_poly.type
_entity_poly.pdbx_seq_one_letter_code
_entity_poly.pdbx_strand_id
1 'polypeptide(L)'
;MTIFTGAKERRVLDLVKSCFSAVVLFLLAIPGLSATADTGERAEFVFCGNADNDLVRVAGQSGITVRRFDSPEQAVKAAPHGAGLLILADHYPGKTTDVPSNLFETAARKELRVYVEYPTSLPGMKVGQPKAMRLERVVVTSEAFGDSLKPMSIALINACHLVEIQAPNPLLVAAKVAGVHKAVFGLADTPTYPVLFEQPGGKVLVSTTKLSHFVTGRYLPQDAWVAIWRMVLAWLQPGRSVPELHWTATVRPSYSATEPLPPDAELRALSRAADWFVTSRILRHPDWPKRALDWALTYNTVRDMPGADWPLGDGSLGLVEGYSSTIRLDGSQPMRYTVRNDCMSEVAMALAFHAAINRDDASARVAGNLLDYIYFRSPLARGPRAHPDSPSYGLVGWSLDRLGKYYGDDNARAMLGVLATAELLDESRWNDAVARCLLANLRTTGIHGYRKPCVNEERLQRLGWKAFWSDDSVWYSPHYEGWLWACYLWAYDKTGFEPFLDKSKTAIRMLMEAYPDRWSWVIRSSQIERARALLPLAWLIRIEDTPEHRRWLRRVTTDLLAMQDESGAIRETLGGATQAVLSNAQYGTGEVAIIQQDGDSLCDLLYTNNFALIGLHEAAAVTGDPFYRKAEDKLARFLCRIQIRSKDHPELDGAWYRAFDFRRWEYWASNADWEWGAWCVESGWAAPWIAGTFALRRMKTSLWDLTSGVRITESVRRYRARMLPNWIDYDSSGVDSHSRNKP
;
A
#
# COMPACT_ATOMS: atom_id res chain seq x y z
N MET A 1 -65.30 37.37 -17.53
CA MET A 1 -65.72 38.69 -17.01
C MET A 1 -64.57 39.22 -16.16
N THR A 2 -63.94 40.35 -16.44
CA THR A 2 -64.10 41.34 -17.54
C THR A 2 -62.72 42.03 -17.71
N ILE A 3 -62.02 41.92 -18.84
CA ILE A 3 -61.93 42.91 -19.95
C ILE A 3 -61.81 44.35 -19.41
N PHE A 4 -60.69 45.07 -19.57
CA PHE A 4 -60.29 45.99 -20.66
C PHE A 4 -58.88 46.53 -20.28
N THR A 5 -57.89 46.90 -21.11
CA THR A 5 -57.50 46.79 -22.55
C THR A 5 -55.96 47.07 -22.60
N GLY A 6 -55.18 47.14 -23.69
CA GLY A 6 -55.40 47.20 -25.14
C GLY A 6 -55.27 48.64 -25.70
N ALA A 7 -54.44 48.97 -26.70
CA ALA A 7 -53.31 48.28 -27.34
C ALA A 7 -52.41 49.30 -28.08
N LYS A 8 -51.10 49.01 -28.23
CA LYS A 8 -50.17 49.58 -29.25
C LYS A 8 -48.83 48.83 -29.16
N GLU A 9 -48.65 47.70 -29.81
CA GLU A 9 -48.40 47.47 -31.26
C GLU A 9 -46.91 47.43 -31.65
N ARG A 10 -46.50 46.22 -32.08
CA ARG A 10 -45.58 45.93 -33.20
C ARG A 10 -44.24 46.67 -33.25
N ARG A 11 -43.22 46.08 -32.61
CA ARG A 11 -41.96 45.65 -33.27
C ARG A 11 -41.17 44.71 -32.36
N VAL A 12 -40.29 43.89 -32.94
CA VAL A 12 -39.37 42.96 -32.26
C VAL A 12 -40.05 41.87 -31.42
N LEU A 13 -40.74 40.92 -32.07
CA LEU A 13 -40.97 39.58 -31.49
C LEU A 13 -40.89 38.42 -32.52
N ASP A 14 -40.17 38.63 -33.62
CA ASP A 14 -39.82 37.59 -34.62
C ASP A 14 -38.31 37.23 -34.61
N LEU A 15 -37.60 37.65 -33.55
CA LEU A 15 -36.26 37.16 -33.21
C LEU A 15 -36.34 36.22 -31.99
N VAL A 16 -35.27 35.46 -31.73
CA VAL A 16 -35.08 34.47 -30.64
C VAL A 16 -35.57 33.03 -30.93
N LYS A 17 -36.60 32.79 -31.74
CA LYS A 17 -37.07 31.41 -32.05
C LYS A 17 -36.43 30.73 -33.28
N SER A 18 -35.36 31.28 -33.86
CA SER A 18 -34.69 30.73 -35.06
C SER A 18 -33.15 30.76 -35.00
N CYS A 19 -32.56 30.46 -33.84
CA CYS A 19 -31.09 30.51 -33.66
C CYS A 19 -30.43 29.18 -33.23
N PHE A 20 -31.19 28.09 -33.01
CA PHE A 20 -30.67 26.83 -32.44
C PHE A 20 -30.46 25.68 -33.45
N SER A 21 -30.35 25.99 -34.74
CA SER A 21 -30.06 25.00 -35.80
C SER A 21 -29.12 25.51 -36.90
N ALA A 22 -28.44 26.64 -36.67
CA ALA A 22 -27.66 27.36 -37.70
C ALA A 22 -26.21 27.70 -37.30
N VAL A 23 -25.68 27.09 -36.23
CA VAL A 23 -24.27 27.25 -35.79
C VAL A 23 -23.42 26.00 -36.10
N VAL A 24 -24.04 24.94 -36.62
CA VAL A 24 -23.38 23.66 -36.99
C VAL A 24 -22.72 23.74 -38.39
N LEU A 25 -22.80 24.88 -39.09
CA LEU A 25 -22.41 25.00 -40.50
C LEU A 25 -21.59 26.26 -40.84
N PHE A 26 -20.84 26.82 -39.88
CA PHE A 26 -19.96 27.98 -40.13
C PHE A 26 -18.55 27.88 -39.51
N LEU A 27 -17.95 26.69 -39.56
CA LEU A 27 -16.53 26.45 -39.25
C LEU A 27 -15.78 25.70 -40.38
N LEU A 28 -16.27 25.82 -41.63
CA LEU A 28 -15.68 25.20 -42.82
C LEU A 28 -15.22 26.24 -43.87
N ALA A 29 -14.39 27.20 -43.46
CA ALA A 29 -13.55 28.02 -44.37
C ALA A 29 -12.54 28.91 -43.60
N ILE A 30 -11.42 28.35 -43.14
CA ILE A 30 -10.21 29.15 -42.84
C ILE A 30 -9.05 28.57 -43.66
N PRO A 31 -8.72 29.15 -44.83
CA PRO A 31 -7.51 28.78 -45.55
C PRO A 31 -6.29 29.43 -44.88
N GLY A 32 -5.25 28.64 -44.58
CA GLY A 32 -3.93 29.18 -44.25
C GLY A 32 -3.59 29.35 -42.77
N LEU A 33 -3.67 28.28 -41.98
CA LEU A 33 -2.46 27.90 -41.24
C LEU A 33 -1.78 26.78 -42.03
N SER A 34 -0.46 26.89 -42.21
CA SER A 34 0.30 25.87 -42.90
C SER A 34 0.40 24.64 -42.01
N ALA A 35 -0.45 23.65 -42.28
CA ALA A 35 -0.13 22.28 -41.92
C ALA A 35 1.08 21.87 -42.75
N THR A 36 2.28 22.05 -42.18
CA THR A 36 3.48 21.35 -42.65
C THR A 36 3.17 19.87 -42.55
N ALA A 37 2.83 19.25 -43.68
CA ALA A 37 2.73 17.81 -43.76
C ALA A 37 4.06 17.24 -43.24
N ASP A 38 4.01 16.27 -42.33
CA ASP A 38 5.20 15.58 -41.86
C ASP A 38 5.74 14.77 -43.05
N THR A 39 6.66 15.38 -43.80
CA THR A 39 7.34 14.78 -44.95
C THR A 39 8.48 13.84 -44.51
N GLY A 40 8.63 13.60 -43.20
CA GLY A 40 9.39 12.45 -42.73
C GLY A 40 8.71 11.16 -43.20
N GLU A 41 9.39 10.38 -44.03
CA GLU A 41 8.90 9.05 -44.41
C GLU A 41 8.65 8.23 -43.14
N ARG A 42 7.47 7.60 -43.05
CA ARG A 42 7.03 6.91 -41.83
C ARG A 42 8.01 5.79 -41.46
N ALA A 43 8.31 5.68 -40.16
CA ALA A 43 9.16 4.63 -39.63
C ALA A 43 8.63 3.22 -40.00
N GLU A 44 9.46 2.44 -40.68
CA GLU A 44 9.11 1.13 -41.20
C GLU A 44 9.62 0.03 -40.26
N PHE A 45 8.70 -0.61 -39.52
CA PHE A 45 9.02 -1.70 -38.60
C PHE A 45 8.61 -3.08 -39.13
N VAL A 46 9.29 -4.11 -38.62
CA VAL A 46 8.98 -5.54 -38.80
C VAL A 46 9.23 -6.24 -37.47
N PHE A 47 8.30 -7.10 -37.05
CA PHE A 47 8.33 -7.80 -35.77
C PHE A 47 8.41 -9.32 -36.01
N CYS A 48 9.43 -9.97 -35.46
CA CYS A 48 9.42 -11.39 -35.14
C CYS A 48 9.02 -11.52 -33.67
N GLY A 49 7.83 -12.05 -33.42
CA GLY A 49 7.24 -12.09 -32.09
C GLY A 49 5.77 -12.54 -32.12
N ASN A 50 5.25 -13.09 -31.02
CA ASN A 50 3.86 -13.49 -30.91
C ASN A 50 2.89 -12.29 -31.03
N ALA A 51 1.64 -12.57 -31.39
CA ALA A 51 0.59 -11.55 -31.50
C ALA A 51 0.07 -11.04 -30.13
N ASP A 52 0.33 -11.76 -29.04
CA ASP A 52 -0.03 -11.41 -27.66
C ASP A 52 1.10 -10.67 -26.90
N ASN A 53 2.27 -10.52 -27.52
CA ASN A 53 3.40 -9.76 -26.98
C ASN A 53 3.00 -8.28 -26.73
N ASP A 54 3.37 -7.72 -25.58
CA ASP A 54 2.95 -6.38 -25.17
C ASP A 54 3.39 -5.30 -26.16
N LEU A 55 4.64 -5.37 -26.66
CA LEU A 55 5.13 -4.40 -27.63
C LEU A 55 4.35 -4.47 -28.94
N VAL A 56 4.05 -5.68 -29.43
CA VAL A 56 3.31 -5.90 -30.67
C VAL A 56 1.89 -5.33 -30.57
N ARG A 57 1.22 -5.56 -29.43
CA ARG A 57 -0.10 -5.00 -29.10
C ARG A 57 -0.08 -3.48 -28.98
N VAL A 58 0.81 -2.94 -28.13
CA VAL A 58 0.86 -1.51 -27.82
C VAL A 58 1.33 -0.68 -29.03
N ALA A 59 2.25 -1.19 -29.84
CA ALA A 59 2.65 -0.55 -31.09
C ALA A 59 1.46 -0.41 -32.05
N GLY A 60 0.69 -1.49 -32.27
CA GLY A 60 -0.52 -1.45 -33.12
C GLY A 60 -1.61 -0.52 -32.57
N GLN A 61 -1.82 -0.52 -31.26
CA GLN A 61 -2.75 0.40 -30.58
C GLN A 61 -2.31 1.87 -30.67
N SER A 62 -0.99 2.11 -30.72
CA SER A 62 -0.38 3.44 -30.86
C SER A 62 -0.19 3.87 -32.33
N GLY A 63 -0.82 3.18 -33.29
CA GLY A 63 -0.82 3.55 -34.71
C GLY A 63 0.44 3.17 -35.50
N ILE A 64 1.33 2.35 -34.95
CA ILE A 64 2.48 1.80 -35.69
C ILE A 64 1.99 0.64 -36.58
N THR A 65 2.44 0.62 -37.84
CA THR A 65 2.11 -0.46 -38.79
C THR A 65 2.84 -1.76 -38.41
N VAL A 66 2.13 -2.67 -37.75
CA VAL A 66 2.67 -3.95 -37.29
C VAL A 66 2.73 -4.98 -38.44
N ARG A 67 3.93 -5.20 -38.99
CA ARG A 67 4.23 -6.34 -39.88
C ARG A 67 4.87 -7.46 -39.07
N ARG A 68 4.06 -8.43 -38.63
CA ARG A 68 4.44 -9.52 -37.71
C ARG A 68 4.71 -10.84 -38.44
N PHE A 69 5.73 -11.58 -38.00
CA PHE A 69 6.11 -12.91 -38.46
C PHE A 69 6.43 -13.85 -37.28
N ASP A 70 6.39 -15.16 -37.53
CA ASP A 70 6.57 -16.20 -36.52
C ASP A 70 8.02 -16.69 -36.39
N SER A 71 8.94 -16.28 -37.29
CA SER A 71 10.35 -16.66 -37.20
C SER A 71 11.31 -15.56 -37.70
N PRO A 72 12.57 -15.53 -37.21
CA PRO A 72 13.58 -14.57 -37.65
C PRO A 72 13.87 -14.66 -39.16
N GLU A 73 13.86 -15.86 -39.74
CA GLU A 73 14.08 -16.09 -41.17
C GLU A 73 12.99 -15.43 -42.02
N GLN A 74 11.72 -15.58 -41.60
CA GLN A 74 10.58 -14.95 -42.27
C GLN A 74 10.67 -13.43 -42.18
N ALA A 75 10.94 -12.90 -40.98
CA ALA A 75 11.02 -11.47 -40.73
C ALA A 75 12.18 -10.82 -41.52
N VAL A 76 13.39 -11.38 -41.48
CA VAL A 76 14.54 -10.91 -42.27
C VAL A 76 14.29 -11.04 -43.76
N LYS A 77 13.63 -12.10 -44.23
CA LYS A 77 13.28 -12.27 -45.65
C LYS A 77 12.27 -11.22 -46.12
N ALA A 78 11.25 -10.94 -45.33
CA ALA A 78 10.17 -10.01 -45.67
C ALA A 78 10.51 -8.52 -45.46
N ALA A 79 11.47 -8.21 -44.58
CA ALA A 79 11.83 -6.82 -44.26
C ALA A 79 12.31 -6.03 -45.50
N PRO A 80 11.72 -4.85 -45.78
CA PRO A 80 12.24 -3.91 -46.78
C PRO A 80 13.64 -3.38 -46.43
N HIS A 81 14.33 -2.81 -47.42
CA HIS A 81 15.66 -2.23 -47.22
C HIS A 81 15.61 -1.07 -46.21
N GLY A 82 16.53 -1.05 -45.26
CA GLY A 82 16.61 -0.01 -44.21
C GLY A 82 15.51 -0.05 -43.14
N ALA A 83 14.64 -1.06 -43.12
CA ALA A 83 13.59 -1.21 -42.10
C ALA A 83 14.17 -1.56 -40.70
N GLY A 84 13.42 -1.20 -39.66
CA GLY A 84 13.71 -1.57 -38.27
C GLY A 84 13.14 -2.96 -37.95
N LEU A 85 14.00 -3.94 -37.72
CA LEU A 85 13.61 -5.31 -37.37
C LEU A 85 13.68 -5.50 -35.85
N LEU A 86 12.63 -6.03 -35.25
CA LEU A 86 12.58 -6.42 -33.84
C LEU A 86 12.41 -7.94 -33.73
N ILE A 87 13.23 -8.59 -32.91
CA ILE A 87 13.16 -10.04 -32.63
C ILE A 87 12.96 -10.21 -31.12
N LEU A 88 11.77 -10.64 -30.73
CA LEU A 88 11.27 -10.59 -29.36
C LEU A 88 11.32 -11.96 -28.66
N ALA A 89 11.46 -11.93 -27.33
CA ALA A 89 11.68 -13.14 -26.53
C ALA A 89 10.37 -13.83 -26.14
N ASP A 90 9.69 -14.48 -27.08
CA ASP A 90 8.38 -15.10 -26.83
C ASP A 90 8.39 -16.23 -25.79
N HIS A 91 9.48 -17.01 -25.74
CA HIS A 91 9.62 -18.13 -24.79
C HIS A 91 10.31 -17.75 -23.46
N TYR A 92 10.39 -16.46 -23.16
CA TYR A 92 11.01 -15.92 -21.95
C TYR A 92 10.29 -16.35 -20.66
N PRO A 93 11.01 -16.65 -19.55
CA PRO A 93 12.45 -16.85 -19.45
C PRO A 93 12.88 -18.31 -19.72
N GLY A 94 11.95 -19.21 -20.04
CA GLY A 94 12.20 -20.65 -20.15
C GLY A 94 13.12 -21.07 -21.30
N LYS A 95 13.23 -20.26 -22.36
CA LYS A 95 14.15 -20.47 -23.48
C LYS A 95 14.64 -19.12 -24.03
N THR A 96 15.92 -19.08 -24.41
CA THR A 96 16.56 -17.94 -25.09
C THR A 96 16.14 -17.83 -26.57
N THR A 97 16.19 -16.61 -27.10
CA THR A 97 15.83 -16.30 -28.50
C THR A 97 16.95 -16.77 -29.42
N ASP A 98 16.69 -17.77 -30.27
CA ASP A 98 17.69 -18.23 -31.24
C ASP A 98 17.61 -17.40 -32.53
N VAL A 99 18.77 -16.98 -33.04
CA VAL A 99 18.89 -16.17 -34.26
C VAL A 99 20.17 -16.63 -35.01
N PRO A 100 20.04 -17.45 -36.06
CA PRO A 100 21.18 -17.95 -36.81
C PRO A 100 22.09 -16.85 -37.37
N SER A 101 23.41 -17.04 -37.28
CA SER A 101 24.43 -16.02 -37.64
C SER A 101 24.27 -15.42 -39.05
N ASN A 102 23.88 -16.26 -40.02
CA ASN A 102 23.64 -15.87 -41.41
C ASN A 102 22.43 -14.91 -41.59
N LEU A 103 21.54 -14.81 -40.60
CA LEU A 103 20.47 -13.82 -40.61
C LEU A 103 20.98 -12.42 -40.26
N PHE A 104 21.94 -12.29 -39.35
CA PHE A 104 22.58 -10.99 -39.07
C PHE A 104 23.33 -10.46 -40.29
N GLU A 105 24.05 -11.33 -41.03
CA GLU A 105 24.64 -10.98 -42.33
C GLU A 105 23.59 -10.53 -43.36
N THR A 106 22.44 -11.21 -43.39
CA THR A 106 21.37 -10.92 -44.36
C THR A 106 20.61 -9.64 -44.00
N ALA A 107 20.45 -9.34 -42.72
CA ALA A 107 19.97 -8.06 -42.21
C ALA A 107 20.93 -6.93 -42.56
N ALA A 108 22.24 -7.12 -42.37
CA ALA A 108 23.26 -6.15 -42.74
C ALA A 108 23.29 -5.87 -44.26
N ARG A 109 23.16 -6.90 -45.11
CA ARG A 109 23.01 -6.76 -46.58
C ARG A 109 21.74 -6.02 -47.03
N LYS A 110 20.74 -5.88 -46.16
CA LYS A 110 19.52 -5.07 -46.36
C LYS A 110 19.56 -3.73 -45.61
N GLU A 111 20.72 -3.38 -45.06
CA GLU A 111 20.96 -2.23 -44.17
C GLU A 111 20.08 -2.13 -42.92
N LEU A 112 19.34 -3.19 -42.56
CA LEU A 112 18.42 -3.20 -41.43
C LEU A 112 19.15 -2.81 -40.14
N ARG A 113 18.44 -2.11 -39.26
CA ARG A 113 18.79 -2.06 -37.84
C ARG A 113 17.98 -3.13 -37.12
N VAL A 114 18.65 -3.96 -36.32
CA VAL A 114 18.05 -5.10 -35.64
C VAL A 114 18.01 -4.86 -34.15
N TYR A 115 16.87 -5.09 -33.52
CA TYR A 115 16.71 -5.21 -32.08
C TYR A 115 16.49 -6.69 -31.73
N VAL A 116 17.21 -7.22 -30.73
CA VAL A 116 17.06 -8.62 -30.30
C VAL A 116 17.02 -8.72 -28.78
N GLU A 117 16.03 -9.47 -28.27
CA GLU A 117 15.84 -9.74 -26.84
C GLU A 117 16.36 -11.13 -26.45
N TYR A 118 16.93 -11.25 -25.25
CA TYR A 118 17.25 -12.51 -24.58
C TYR A 118 17.99 -13.55 -25.47
N PRO A 119 19.02 -13.16 -26.24
CA PRO A 119 19.58 -13.99 -27.32
C PRO A 119 20.31 -15.24 -26.81
N THR A 120 20.23 -16.33 -27.59
CA THR A 120 20.99 -17.58 -27.39
C THR A 120 22.46 -17.42 -27.78
N SER A 121 22.73 -16.66 -28.85
CA SER A 121 24.07 -16.37 -29.35
C SER A 121 24.11 -15.01 -30.06
N LEU A 122 25.30 -14.43 -30.22
CA LEU A 122 25.52 -13.16 -30.91
C LEU A 122 26.85 -13.20 -31.68
N PRO A 123 26.94 -12.67 -32.92
CA PRO A 123 28.19 -12.62 -33.66
C PRO A 123 29.33 -11.92 -32.89
N GLY A 124 30.45 -12.61 -32.70
CA GLY A 124 31.64 -12.03 -32.04
C GLY A 124 31.51 -11.72 -30.54
N MET A 125 30.42 -12.11 -29.87
CA MET A 125 30.23 -11.89 -28.43
C MET A 125 29.97 -13.19 -27.67
N LYS A 126 30.54 -13.31 -26.46
CA LYS A 126 30.28 -14.44 -25.57
C LYS A 126 28.96 -14.22 -24.84
N VAL A 127 28.00 -15.10 -25.07
CA VAL A 127 26.72 -15.17 -24.33
C VAL A 127 26.86 -16.20 -23.20
N GLY A 128 26.51 -15.78 -21.98
CA GLY A 128 26.46 -16.63 -20.78
C GLY A 128 25.12 -17.31 -20.59
N GLN A 129 24.95 -17.99 -19.45
CA GLN A 129 23.69 -18.65 -19.11
C GLN A 129 22.63 -17.65 -18.61
N PRO A 130 21.33 -17.99 -18.72
CA PRO A 130 20.25 -17.33 -18.01
C PRO A 130 20.49 -17.22 -16.49
N LYS A 131 20.15 -16.05 -15.93
CA LYS A 131 20.28 -15.74 -14.50
C LYS A 131 19.10 -14.89 -14.03
N ALA A 132 18.42 -15.35 -12.99
CA ALA A 132 17.36 -14.59 -12.32
C ALA A 132 17.97 -13.47 -11.44
N MET A 133 17.46 -12.26 -11.58
CA MET A 133 17.68 -11.14 -10.65
C MET A 133 16.71 -11.25 -9.46
N ARG A 134 17.02 -10.59 -8.34
CA ARG A 134 16.24 -10.63 -7.10
C ARG A 134 16.01 -9.27 -6.47
N LEU A 135 17.00 -8.39 -6.48
CA LEU A 135 16.94 -7.02 -5.92
C LEU A 135 17.56 -5.97 -6.87
N GLU A 136 18.09 -6.43 -8.01
CA GLU A 136 18.68 -5.62 -9.05
C GLU A 136 17.59 -4.87 -9.82
N ARG A 137 17.78 -3.57 -9.99
CA ARG A 137 16.88 -2.67 -10.72
C ARG A 137 17.58 -2.16 -11.98
N VAL A 138 16.80 -1.72 -12.96
CA VAL A 138 17.36 -1.12 -14.18
C VAL A 138 17.86 0.28 -13.84
N VAL A 139 19.10 0.59 -14.23
CA VAL A 139 19.73 1.90 -14.04
C VAL A 139 20.22 2.39 -15.40
N VAL A 140 19.93 3.65 -15.70
CA VAL A 140 20.29 4.30 -16.97
C VAL A 140 21.74 4.74 -16.92
N THR A 141 22.54 4.33 -17.91
CA THR A 141 23.99 4.58 -17.97
C THR A 141 24.43 5.42 -19.18
N SER A 142 23.49 5.86 -20.02
CA SER A 142 23.75 6.67 -21.22
C SER A 142 22.83 7.89 -21.31
N GLU A 143 23.28 8.93 -21.99
CA GLU A 143 22.51 10.15 -22.30
C GLU A 143 21.56 9.95 -23.49
N ALA A 144 21.54 8.78 -24.13
CA ALA A 144 20.73 8.47 -25.33
C ALA A 144 19.21 8.65 -25.16
N PHE A 145 18.71 8.74 -23.92
CA PHE A 145 17.29 8.99 -23.61
C PHE A 145 16.98 10.49 -23.36
N GLY A 146 17.99 11.37 -23.41
CA GLY A 146 17.88 12.81 -23.22
C GLY A 146 17.29 13.22 -21.86
N ASP A 147 16.63 14.38 -21.82
CA ASP A 147 15.97 14.88 -20.60
C ASP A 147 14.85 13.97 -20.07
N SER A 148 14.29 13.09 -20.92
CA SER A 148 13.16 12.22 -20.54
C SER A 148 13.54 11.11 -19.55
N LEU A 149 14.80 10.67 -19.55
CA LEU A 149 15.28 9.64 -18.63
C LEU A 149 16.81 9.75 -18.44
N LYS A 150 17.23 10.57 -17.48
CA LYS A 150 18.64 10.96 -17.29
C LYS A 150 19.51 9.82 -16.72
N PRO A 151 20.85 9.85 -16.92
CA PRO A 151 21.76 8.92 -16.27
C PRO A 151 21.54 8.80 -14.74
N MET A 152 21.73 7.59 -14.23
CA MET A 152 21.38 7.12 -12.88
C MET A 152 19.88 7.07 -12.55
N SER A 153 18.95 7.38 -13.47
CA SER A 153 17.52 7.13 -13.26
C SER A 153 17.24 5.62 -13.12
N ILE A 154 16.26 5.28 -12.29
CA ILE A 154 15.86 3.89 -11.99
C ILE A 154 14.56 3.52 -12.73
N ALA A 155 14.54 2.32 -13.30
CA ALA A 155 13.35 1.59 -13.72
C ALA A 155 13.37 0.14 -13.19
N LEU A 156 12.30 -0.60 -13.38
CA LEU A 156 12.10 -1.94 -12.81
C LEU A 156 11.55 -2.91 -13.86
N ILE A 157 12.20 -4.07 -13.97
CA ILE A 157 11.73 -5.26 -14.66
C ILE A 157 11.34 -6.28 -13.58
N ASN A 158 10.04 -6.56 -13.42
CA ASN A 158 9.60 -7.55 -12.45
C ASN A 158 9.99 -8.96 -12.90
N ALA A 159 10.37 -9.81 -11.94
CA ALA A 159 10.88 -11.16 -12.19
C ALA A 159 11.95 -11.23 -13.30
N CYS A 160 12.83 -10.22 -13.37
CA CYS A 160 13.87 -10.12 -14.40
C CYS A 160 14.79 -11.34 -14.43
N HIS A 161 14.90 -11.97 -15.59
CA HIS A 161 15.95 -12.92 -15.95
C HIS A 161 16.78 -12.33 -17.09
N LEU A 162 18.11 -12.43 -17.03
CA LEU A 162 19.00 -11.97 -18.10
C LEU A 162 20.00 -13.05 -18.53
N VAL A 163 20.48 -12.97 -19.78
CA VAL A 163 21.66 -13.71 -20.24
C VAL A 163 22.92 -12.88 -19.94
N GLU A 164 23.91 -13.47 -19.28
CA GLU A 164 25.12 -12.73 -18.90
C GLU A 164 26.01 -12.44 -20.12
N ILE A 165 26.00 -11.20 -20.60
CA ILE A 165 26.84 -10.71 -21.71
C ILE A 165 27.71 -9.56 -21.21
N GLN A 166 28.98 -9.57 -21.58
CA GLN A 166 29.90 -8.44 -21.37
C GLN A 166 29.83 -7.51 -22.57
N ALA A 167 29.48 -6.23 -22.34
CA ALA A 167 29.34 -5.22 -23.38
C ALA A 167 29.94 -3.88 -22.93
N PRO A 168 30.72 -3.20 -23.78
CA PRO A 168 31.16 -1.83 -23.49
C PRO A 168 29.99 -0.85 -23.61
N ASN A 169 30.04 0.23 -22.85
CA ASN A 169 29.11 1.37 -22.93
C ASN A 169 27.60 0.99 -22.99
N PRO A 170 27.09 0.17 -22.05
CA PRO A 170 25.67 -0.16 -22.02
C PRO A 170 24.80 1.09 -21.84
N LEU A 171 23.63 1.10 -22.47
CA LEU A 171 22.62 2.15 -22.35
C LEU A 171 21.82 2.00 -21.03
N LEU A 172 21.53 0.75 -20.67
CA LEU A 172 20.90 0.33 -19.42
C LEU A 172 21.69 -0.82 -18.79
N VAL A 173 21.76 -0.86 -17.46
CA VAL A 173 22.28 -2.01 -16.68
C VAL A 173 21.28 -2.46 -15.62
N ALA A 174 21.32 -3.73 -15.22
CA ALA A 174 20.72 -4.21 -13.98
C ALA A 174 21.77 -4.12 -12.86
N ALA A 175 21.41 -3.52 -11.73
CA ALA A 175 22.29 -3.39 -10.57
C ALA A 175 21.50 -3.32 -9.27
N LYS A 176 22.02 -3.88 -8.17
CA LYS A 176 21.42 -3.70 -6.84
C LYS A 176 21.74 -2.28 -6.36
N VAL A 177 20.76 -1.38 -6.40
CA VAL A 177 20.90 0.04 -6.02
C VAL A 177 19.83 0.51 -5.05
N ALA A 178 20.15 1.50 -4.22
CA ALA A 178 19.19 2.22 -3.37
C ALA A 178 18.69 3.52 -4.04
N GLY A 179 17.53 4.04 -3.59
CA GLY A 179 16.87 5.21 -4.18
C GLY A 179 15.45 4.97 -4.69
N VAL A 180 14.63 6.02 -4.79
CA VAL A 180 13.31 5.98 -5.44
C VAL A 180 13.47 6.15 -6.95
N HIS A 181 13.74 7.38 -7.42
CA HIS A 181 13.85 7.68 -8.86
C HIS A 181 15.28 7.58 -9.42
N LYS A 182 16.31 7.67 -8.56
CA LYS A 182 17.73 7.73 -8.94
C LYS A 182 18.56 6.81 -8.06
N ALA A 183 19.57 6.14 -8.63
CA ALA A 183 20.58 5.38 -7.89
C ALA A 183 21.44 6.35 -7.05
N VAL A 184 21.11 6.54 -5.76
CA VAL A 184 21.69 7.62 -4.95
C VAL A 184 23.17 7.40 -4.59
N PHE A 185 23.62 6.16 -4.57
CA PHE A 185 25.03 5.77 -4.36
C PHE A 185 25.76 5.41 -5.68
N GLY A 186 25.13 5.63 -6.83
CA GLY A 186 25.66 5.22 -8.12
C GLY A 186 25.85 3.71 -8.25
N LEU A 187 26.87 3.31 -9.03
CA LEU A 187 27.11 1.93 -9.46
C LEU A 187 28.46 1.33 -9.02
N ALA A 188 29.36 2.10 -8.38
CA ALA A 188 30.73 1.65 -8.11
C ALA A 188 30.79 0.41 -7.19
N ASP A 189 30.00 0.40 -6.13
CA ASP A 189 30.02 -0.64 -5.08
C ASP A 189 28.97 -1.75 -5.30
N THR A 190 28.56 -2.00 -6.55
CA THR A 190 27.56 -3.03 -6.89
C THR A 190 27.87 -3.70 -8.24
N PRO A 191 27.70 -5.02 -8.38
CA PRO A 191 27.77 -5.68 -9.68
C PRO A 191 26.77 -5.06 -10.67
N THR A 192 27.23 -4.83 -11.90
CA THR A 192 26.40 -4.34 -13.01
C THR A 192 26.33 -5.40 -14.11
N TYR A 193 25.14 -5.56 -14.68
CA TYR A 193 24.88 -6.49 -15.79
C TYR A 193 24.24 -5.69 -16.93
N PRO A 194 24.83 -5.64 -18.14
CA PRO A 194 24.21 -4.97 -19.29
C PRO A 194 22.77 -5.45 -19.51
N VAL A 195 21.84 -4.52 -19.70
CA VAL A 195 20.41 -4.76 -19.97
C VAL A 195 20.03 -4.35 -21.40
N LEU A 196 20.62 -3.27 -21.89
CA LEU A 196 20.43 -2.77 -23.26
C LEU A 196 21.74 -2.14 -23.74
N PHE A 197 22.26 -2.57 -24.89
CA PHE A 197 23.54 -2.08 -25.44
C PHE A 197 23.61 -2.25 -26.96
N GLU A 198 24.43 -1.46 -27.64
CA GLU A 198 24.72 -1.66 -29.07
C GLU A 198 25.86 -2.68 -29.25
N GLN A 199 25.66 -3.65 -30.13
CA GLN A 199 26.71 -4.58 -30.54
C GLN A 199 27.83 -3.82 -31.27
N PRO A 200 29.12 -4.15 -31.04
CA PRO A 200 30.22 -3.61 -31.83
C PRO A 200 29.96 -3.73 -33.33
N GLY A 201 29.85 -2.59 -34.01
CA GLY A 201 29.39 -2.49 -35.41
C GLY A 201 28.12 -1.67 -35.62
N GLY A 202 27.35 -1.33 -34.56
CA GLY A 202 26.31 -0.27 -34.60
C GLY A 202 25.08 -0.55 -35.47
N LYS A 203 24.82 -1.83 -35.82
CA LYS A 203 23.64 -2.28 -36.59
C LYS A 203 22.72 -3.22 -35.82
N VAL A 204 23.12 -3.69 -34.64
CA VAL A 204 22.30 -4.51 -33.75
C VAL A 204 22.26 -3.89 -32.35
N LEU A 205 21.05 -3.69 -31.82
CA LEU A 205 20.78 -3.28 -30.45
C LEU A 205 20.29 -4.51 -29.68
N VAL A 206 21.00 -4.88 -28.62
CA VAL A 206 20.75 -6.10 -27.85
C VAL A 206 20.13 -5.74 -26.52
N SER A 207 19.03 -6.41 -26.16
CA SER A 207 18.65 -6.56 -24.76
C SER A 207 18.98 -7.94 -24.24
N THR A 208 19.59 -8.01 -23.05
CA THR A 208 19.93 -9.28 -22.38
C THR A 208 18.74 -9.92 -21.69
N THR A 209 17.56 -9.30 -21.73
CA THR A 209 16.31 -9.70 -21.07
C THR A 209 15.14 -9.39 -22.02
N LYS A 210 13.90 -9.58 -21.57
CA LYS A 210 12.69 -9.18 -22.29
C LYS A 210 12.18 -7.83 -21.78
N LEU A 211 12.35 -6.80 -22.60
CA LEU A 211 11.73 -5.49 -22.38
C LEU A 211 10.26 -5.50 -22.87
N SER A 212 9.93 -6.34 -23.87
CA SER A 212 8.64 -6.42 -24.58
C SER A 212 7.50 -7.07 -23.78
N HIS A 213 7.59 -6.99 -22.45
CA HIS A 213 6.69 -7.63 -21.48
C HIS A 213 6.28 -6.65 -20.37
N PHE A 214 6.24 -5.36 -20.72
CA PHE A 214 6.13 -4.23 -19.80
C PHE A 214 4.72 -3.96 -19.27
N VAL A 215 3.67 -4.45 -19.96
CA VAL A 215 2.28 -4.32 -19.50
C VAL A 215 1.92 -5.53 -18.64
N THR A 216 2.14 -6.74 -19.17
CA THR A 216 1.87 -8.02 -18.51
C THR A 216 2.79 -8.24 -17.31
N GLY A 217 4.09 -7.97 -17.46
CA GLY A 217 5.05 -7.96 -16.33
C GLY A 217 4.95 -6.71 -15.45
N ARG A 218 4.05 -5.77 -15.74
CA ARG A 218 3.78 -4.56 -14.95
C ARG A 218 5.04 -3.74 -14.64
N TYR A 219 5.87 -3.47 -15.65
CA TYR A 219 7.14 -2.78 -15.46
C TYR A 219 6.90 -1.29 -15.13
N LEU A 220 7.74 -0.76 -14.24
CA LEU A 220 7.55 0.57 -13.63
C LEU A 220 8.85 1.38 -13.65
N PRO A 221 8.79 2.71 -13.50
CA PRO A 221 7.58 3.55 -13.65
C PRO A 221 7.21 3.74 -15.13
N GLN A 222 5.93 3.95 -15.44
CA GLN A 222 5.43 3.92 -16.83
C GLN A 222 6.12 4.94 -17.76
N ASP A 223 6.43 6.14 -17.29
CA ASP A 223 7.13 7.18 -18.07
C ASP A 223 8.54 6.76 -18.53
N ALA A 224 9.29 6.07 -17.67
CA ALA A 224 10.62 5.54 -17.99
C ALA A 224 10.53 4.46 -19.07
N TRP A 225 9.47 3.64 -19.07
CA TRP A 225 9.23 2.64 -20.10
C TRP A 225 8.80 3.23 -21.44
N VAL A 226 8.03 4.33 -21.42
CA VAL A 226 7.74 5.14 -22.62
C VAL A 226 9.06 5.69 -23.19
N ALA A 227 9.92 6.29 -22.35
CA ALA A 227 11.20 6.84 -22.77
C ALA A 227 12.17 5.77 -23.33
N ILE A 228 12.26 4.60 -22.69
CA ILE A 228 13.08 3.47 -23.16
C ILE A 228 12.61 3.00 -24.53
N TRP A 229 11.30 2.78 -24.72
CA TRP A 229 10.78 2.34 -26.03
C TRP A 229 10.88 3.40 -27.11
N ARG A 230 10.65 4.69 -26.77
CA ARG A 230 10.87 5.81 -27.70
C ARG A 230 12.31 5.82 -28.22
N MET A 231 13.29 5.61 -27.34
CA MET A 231 14.71 5.51 -27.71
C MET A 231 14.97 4.28 -28.62
N VAL A 232 14.51 3.08 -28.24
CA VAL A 232 14.71 1.85 -29.05
C VAL A 232 14.12 1.99 -30.46
N LEU A 233 12.89 2.50 -30.58
CA LEU A 233 12.21 2.64 -31.87
C LEU A 233 12.82 3.76 -32.73
N ALA A 234 13.23 4.89 -32.14
CA ALA A 234 13.95 5.94 -32.85
C ALA A 234 15.36 5.50 -33.29
N TRP A 235 16.05 4.67 -32.49
CA TRP A 235 17.32 4.06 -32.88
C TRP A 235 17.16 3.10 -34.05
N LEU A 236 16.07 2.32 -34.08
CA LEU A 236 15.76 1.39 -35.19
C LEU A 236 15.41 2.11 -36.51
N GLN A 237 14.89 3.34 -36.44
CA GLN A 237 14.50 4.15 -37.60
C GLN A 237 15.00 5.61 -37.48
N PRO A 238 16.32 5.85 -37.63
CA PRO A 238 16.92 7.17 -37.42
C PRO A 238 16.35 8.22 -38.37
N GLY A 239 16.02 9.41 -37.84
CA GLY A 239 15.47 10.51 -38.62
C GLY A 239 14.05 10.27 -39.17
N ARG A 240 13.37 9.18 -38.75
CA ARG A 240 11.96 8.93 -39.08
C ARG A 240 11.05 9.39 -37.95
N SER A 241 9.81 9.75 -38.33
CA SER A 241 8.74 10.03 -37.38
C SER A 241 8.21 8.72 -36.79
N VAL A 242 8.24 8.59 -35.45
CA VAL A 242 7.83 7.39 -34.69
C VAL A 242 6.72 7.78 -33.71
N PRO A 243 5.53 7.14 -33.76
CA PRO A 243 4.47 7.34 -32.78
C PRO A 243 4.91 6.99 -31.35
N GLU A 244 4.48 7.78 -30.37
CA GLU A 244 4.68 7.46 -28.96
C GLU A 244 3.83 6.26 -28.54
N LEU A 245 4.39 5.37 -27.72
CA LEU A 245 3.66 4.23 -27.18
C LEU A 245 2.81 4.64 -25.99
N HIS A 246 1.50 4.35 -26.06
CA HIS A 246 0.56 4.60 -24.98
C HIS A 246 -0.17 3.32 -24.56
N TRP A 247 -0.24 3.06 -23.26
CA TRP A 247 -0.98 1.93 -22.69
C TRP A 247 -1.60 2.28 -21.35
N THR A 248 -2.51 1.43 -20.89
CA THR A 248 -3.08 1.46 -19.54
C THR A 248 -2.41 0.37 -18.71
N ALA A 249 -1.85 0.71 -17.54
CA ALA A 249 -1.36 -0.29 -16.60
C ALA A 249 -2.49 -1.21 -16.10
N THR A 250 -2.23 -2.52 -16.01
CA THR A 250 -3.21 -3.54 -15.59
C THR A 250 -3.70 -3.32 -14.16
N VAL A 251 -2.83 -2.81 -13.29
CA VAL A 251 -3.14 -2.40 -11.91
C VAL A 251 -2.90 -0.89 -11.78
N ARG A 252 -3.95 -0.12 -11.48
CA ARG A 252 -3.92 1.35 -11.50
C ARG A 252 -4.88 1.98 -10.48
N PRO A 253 -4.74 3.27 -10.16
CA PRO A 253 -5.75 4.02 -9.40
C PRO A 253 -7.16 3.90 -9.99
N SER A 254 -8.16 3.88 -9.11
CA SER A 254 -9.58 3.86 -9.49
C SER A 254 -10.03 5.13 -10.20
N TYR A 255 -9.34 6.25 -9.93
CA TYR A 255 -9.55 7.58 -10.49
C TYR A 255 -8.19 8.31 -10.63
N SER A 256 -8.07 9.20 -11.61
CA SER A 256 -6.96 10.15 -11.79
C SER A 256 -6.88 11.20 -10.65
N ALA A 257 -5.81 12.00 -10.62
CA ALA A 257 -5.60 13.04 -9.62
C ALA A 257 -6.69 14.13 -9.62
N THR A 258 -7.22 14.49 -10.79
CA THR A 258 -8.02 15.70 -10.99
C THR A 258 -9.48 15.46 -11.34
N GLU A 259 -9.89 14.26 -11.79
CA GLU A 259 -11.28 14.05 -12.20
C GLU A 259 -12.29 14.23 -11.04
N PRO A 260 -13.53 14.67 -11.28
CA PRO A 260 -14.54 14.76 -10.23
C PRO A 260 -14.87 13.39 -9.64
N LEU A 261 -14.66 13.23 -8.32
CA LEU A 261 -15.15 12.06 -7.60
C LEU A 261 -16.69 12.07 -7.55
N PRO A 262 -17.38 10.92 -7.72
CA PRO A 262 -18.82 10.87 -7.58
C PRO A 262 -19.25 11.05 -6.10
N PRO A 263 -20.47 11.55 -5.82
CA PRO A 263 -20.91 11.85 -4.44
C PRO A 263 -20.95 10.65 -3.47
N ASP A 264 -20.91 9.43 -4.00
CA ASP A 264 -20.91 8.15 -3.30
C ASP A 264 -19.55 7.44 -3.34
N ALA A 265 -18.46 8.13 -3.70
CA ALA A 265 -17.12 7.54 -3.83
C ALA A 265 -16.65 6.76 -2.58
N GLU A 266 -16.87 7.31 -1.38
CA GLU A 266 -16.53 6.66 -0.11
C GLU A 266 -17.33 5.36 0.12
N LEU A 267 -18.61 5.34 -0.28
CA LEU A 267 -19.48 4.16 -0.19
C LEU A 267 -19.08 3.08 -1.22
N ARG A 268 -18.70 3.49 -2.43
CA ARG A 268 -18.13 2.58 -3.45
C ARG A 268 -16.79 2.00 -3.00
N ALA A 269 -15.96 2.80 -2.33
CA ALA A 269 -14.67 2.35 -1.82
C ALA A 269 -14.85 1.33 -0.68
N LEU A 270 -15.74 1.59 0.28
CA LEU A 270 -16.15 0.63 1.32
C LEU A 270 -16.67 -0.68 0.70
N SER A 271 -17.60 -0.60 -0.25
CA SER A 271 -18.23 -1.80 -0.84
C SER A 271 -17.20 -2.65 -1.60
N ARG A 272 -16.32 -2.02 -2.41
CA ARG A 272 -15.23 -2.74 -3.10
C ARG A 272 -14.16 -3.30 -2.16
N ALA A 273 -13.94 -2.70 -1.00
CA ALA A 273 -13.07 -3.29 0.01
C ALA A 273 -13.71 -4.55 0.64
N ALA A 274 -15.03 -4.53 0.88
CA ALA A 274 -15.78 -5.69 1.34
C ALA A 274 -15.80 -6.82 0.29
N ASP A 275 -16.06 -6.49 -0.98
CA ASP A 275 -15.92 -7.42 -2.10
C ASP A 275 -14.51 -8.04 -2.11
N TRP A 276 -13.45 -7.21 -2.03
CA TRP A 276 -12.07 -7.67 -2.03
C TRP A 276 -11.76 -8.64 -0.88
N PHE A 277 -12.20 -8.37 0.36
CA PHE A 277 -11.96 -9.28 1.48
C PHE A 277 -12.53 -10.69 1.24
N VAL A 278 -13.58 -10.83 0.43
CA VAL A 278 -14.22 -12.11 0.10
C VAL A 278 -13.64 -12.74 -1.17
N THR A 279 -13.47 -11.97 -2.25
CA THR A 279 -13.11 -12.51 -3.58
C THR A 279 -11.61 -12.71 -3.77
N SER A 280 -10.76 -12.00 -3.03
CA SER A 280 -9.28 -12.05 -3.16
C SER A 280 -8.62 -13.31 -2.60
N ARG A 281 -9.40 -14.34 -2.24
CA ARG A 281 -8.94 -15.64 -1.74
C ARG A 281 -8.15 -15.56 -0.42
N ILE A 282 -8.20 -14.44 0.32
CA ILE A 282 -7.56 -14.33 1.65
C ILE A 282 -8.26 -15.18 2.72
N LEU A 283 -9.58 -15.38 2.63
CA LEU A 283 -10.37 -16.21 3.56
C LEU A 283 -10.06 -17.69 3.33
N ARG A 284 -9.60 -18.39 4.38
CA ARG A 284 -9.19 -19.81 4.32
C ARG A 284 -10.41 -20.74 4.34
N HIS A 285 -10.45 -21.72 3.44
CA HIS A 285 -11.49 -22.77 3.40
C HIS A 285 -10.95 -24.12 3.90
N PRO A 286 -11.75 -24.96 4.59
CA PRO A 286 -11.30 -26.28 5.09
C PRO A 286 -10.79 -27.21 3.99
N ASP A 287 -11.39 -27.16 2.80
CA ASP A 287 -11.00 -28.03 1.66
C ASP A 287 -9.75 -27.55 0.90
N TRP A 288 -9.07 -26.49 1.35
CA TRP A 288 -7.75 -26.17 0.83
C TRP A 288 -6.77 -27.32 1.13
N PRO A 289 -5.84 -27.66 0.22
CA PRO A 289 -4.85 -28.71 0.46
C PRO A 289 -4.11 -28.48 1.79
N LYS A 290 -4.09 -29.50 2.66
CA LYS A 290 -3.57 -29.39 4.05
C LYS A 290 -2.22 -28.66 4.13
N ARG A 291 -1.30 -28.92 3.19
CA ARG A 291 0.02 -28.27 3.10
C ARG A 291 -0.06 -26.74 3.02
N ALA A 292 -1.08 -26.19 2.36
CA ALA A 292 -1.32 -24.75 2.27
C ALA A 292 -1.94 -24.18 3.56
N LEU A 293 -2.81 -24.93 4.23
CA LEU A 293 -3.29 -24.59 5.57
C LEU A 293 -2.16 -24.60 6.61
N ASP A 294 -1.23 -25.55 6.50
CA ASP A 294 -0.03 -25.70 7.35
C ASP A 294 0.98 -24.55 7.16
N TRP A 295 1.00 -23.85 6.01
CA TRP A 295 1.90 -22.71 5.78
C TRP A 295 1.69 -21.56 6.78
N ALA A 296 0.48 -21.43 7.33
CA ALA A 296 0.18 -20.47 8.40
C ALA A 296 0.89 -20.76 9.74
N LEU A 297 1.55 -21.92 9.87
CA LEU A 297 2.32 -22.33 11.05
C LEU A 297 3.83 -22.08 10.89
N THR A 298 4.27 -21.47 9.79
CA THR A 298 5.69 -21.17 9.51
C THR A 298 5.88 -19.68 9.19
N TYR A 299 6.74 -19.01 9.96
CA TYR A 299 7.01 -17.58 9.86
C TYR A 299 7.39 -17.13 8.44
N ASN A 300 6.87 -15.97 8.02
CA ASN A 300 7.19 -15.30 6.75
C ASN A 300 7.04 -16.24 5.52
N THR A 301 6.01 -17.10 5.52
CA THR A 301 5.76 -18.01 4.40
C THR A 301 5.03 -17.31 3.27
N VAL A 302 5.78 -16.86 2.26
CA VAL A 302 5.24 -16.37 0.98
C VAL A 302 5.18 -17.51 -0.04
N ARG A 303 4.00 -17.77 -0.61
CA ARG A 303 3.74 -18.81 -1.63
C ARG A 303 2.70 -18.30 -2.63
N ASP A 304 2.56 -18.97 -3.76
CA ASP A 304 1.55 -18.59 -4.76
C ASP A 304 0.13 -18.67 -4.18
N MET A 305 -0.79 -17.87 -4.74
CA MET A 305 -2.17 -17.75 -4.26
C MET A 305 -2.96 -19.07 -4.42
N PRO A 306 -4.06 -19.27 -3.66
CA PRO A 306 -4.98 -20.39 -3.86
C PRO A 306 -5.41 -20.55 -5.32
N GLY A 307 -5.35 -21.77 -5.84
CA GLY A 307 -5.71 -22.09 -7.22
C GLY A 307 -7.15 -21.67 -7.56
N ALA A 308 -7.42 -21.42 -8.84
CA ALA A 308 -8.74 -20.95 -9.30
C ALA A 308 -9.89 -21.91 -8.91
N ASP A 309 -9.57 -23.20 -8.86
CA ASP A 309 -10.38 -24.34 -8.42
C ASP A 309 -10.60 -24.43 -6.91
N TRP A 310 -9.78 -23.76 -6.08
CA TRP A 310 -9.92 -23.82 -4.63
C TRP A 310 -11.13 -22.96 -4.18
N PRO A 311 -11.98 -23.45 -3.26
CA PRO A 311 -13.11 -22.69 -2.72
C PRO A 311 -12.67 -21.48 -1.89
N LEU A 312 -13.52 -20.45 -1.86
CA LEU A 312 -13.37 -19.26 -1.00
C LEU A 312 -13.80 -19.60 0.44
N GLY A 313 -13.04 -19.14 1.44
CA GLY A 313 -13.42 -19.27 2.85
C GLY A 313 -14.57 -18.35 3.27
N ASP A 314 -15.24 -18.68 4.37
CA ASP A 314 -16.30 -17.91 5.03
C ASP A 314 -15.80 -17.19 6.30
N GLY A 315 -14.49 -17.13 6.50
CA GLY A 315 -13.83 -16.64 7.72
C GLY A 315 -13.74 -17.66 8.86
N SER A 316 -14.38 -18.84 8.78
CA SER A 316 -14.42 -19.82 9.87
C SER A 316 -13.06 -20.46 10.22
N LEU A 317 -12.07 -20.35 9.32
CA LEU A 317 -10.66 -20.70 9.53
C LEU A 317 -9.72 -19.48 9.52
N GLY A 318 -10.25 -18.27 9.66
CA GLY A 318 -9.48 -17.04 9.56
C GLY A 318 -9.09 -16.66 8.13
N LEU A 319 -8.20 -15.67 8.01
CA LEU A 319 -7.63 -15.20 6.75
C LEU A 319 -6.11 -15.15 6.78
N VAL A 320 -5.50 -15.22 5.60
CA VAL A 320 -4.06 -15.01 5.43
C VAL A 320 -3.72 -13.52 5.32
N GLU A 321 -2.52 -13.17 5.76
CA GLU A 321 -2.05 -11.80 5.97
C GLU A 321 -2.15 -10.89 4.74
N GLY A 322 -1.97 -11.41 3.52
CA GLY A 322 -2.28 -10.67 2.28
C GLY A 322 -1.36 -10.99 1.11
N TYR A 323 -1.10 -10.02 0.23
CA TYR A 323 -0.25 -10.14 -0.96
C TYR A 323 1.15 -9.58 -0.73
N SER A 324 2.16 -10.34 -1.13
CA SER A 324 3.56 -9.93 -1.13
C SER A 324 3.86 -8.98 -2.29
N SER A 325 4.79 -8.05 -2.08
CA SER A 325 5.28 -7.08 -3.07
C SER A 325 6.03 -7.70 -4.26
N THR A 326 6.22 -9.03 -4.28
CA THR A 326 6.86 -9.73 -5.41
C THR A 326 5.88 -9.84 -6.58
N ILE A 327 6.07 -9.03 -7.62
CA ILE A 327 5.32 -9.18 -8.88
C ILE A 327 5.96 -10.30 -9.72
N ARG A 328 5.13 -11.21 -10.22
CA ARG A 328 5.50 -12.37 -11.07
C ARG A 328 5.59 -11.97 -12.55
N LEU A 329 6.04 -12.91 -13.39
CA LEU A 329 6.16 -12.74 -14.85
C LEU A 329 4.81 -12.49 -15.54
N ASP A 330 3.73 -13.05 -15.01
CA ASP A 330 2.34 -12.86 -15.45
C ASP A 330 1.65 -11.66 -14.77
N GLY A 331 2.39 -10.86 -14.02
CA GLY A 331 1.88 -9.71 -13.26
C GLY A 331 1.19 -10.06 -11.93
N SER A 332 0.95 -11.35 -11.65
CA SER A 332 0.35 -11.82 -10.41
C SER A 332 1.26 -11.58 -9.19
N GLN A 333 0.71 -11.78 -7.99
CA GLN A 333 1.45 -11.64 -6.73
C GLN A 333 1.23 -12.86 -5.82
N PRO A 334 2.30 -13.42 -5.20
CA PRO A 334 2.16 -14.50 -4.23
C PRO A 334 1.65 -13.95 -2.89
N MET A 335 0.97 -14.80 -2.13
CA MET A 335 0.36 -14.45 -0.85
C MET A 335 1.26 -14.79 0.33
N ARG A 336 1.12 -14.01 1.40
CA ARG A 336 1.77 -14.18 2.70
C ARG A 336 0.82 -14.96 3.61
N TYR A 337 1.15 -16.22 3.90
CA TYR A 337 0.22 -17.21 4.50
C TYR A 337 0.08 -17.14 6.03
N THR A 338 0.76 -16.21 6.70
CA THR A 338 0.58 -15.96 8.15
C THR A 338 -0.88 -15.68 8.47
N VAL A 339 -1.37 -16.15 9.61
CA VAL A 339 -2.74 -15.86 10.08
C VAL A 339 -2.64 -15.12 11.41
N ARG A 340 -3.02 -13.83 11.40
CA ARG A 340 -2.79 -12.87 12.50
C ARG A 340 -4.09 -12.40 13.16
N ASN A 341 -4.04 -12.22 14.47
CA ASN A 341 -5.20 -11.84 15.29
C ASN A 341 -5.74 -10.44 14.99
N ASP A 342 -4.86 -9.48 14.71
CA ASP A 342 -5.19 -8.10 14.39
C ASP A 342 -5.83 -8.00 13.01
N CYS A 343 -5.21 -8.56 11.97
CA CYS A 343 -5.75 -8.56 10.62
C CYS A 343 -7.16 -9.16 10.55
N MET A 344 -7.41 -10.28 11.24
CA MET A 344 -8.74 -10.90 11.33
C MET A 344 -9.79 -10.01 12.02
N SER A 345 -9.39 -9.30 13.08
CA SER A 345 -10.31 -8.42 13.85
C SER A 345 -10.64 -7.14 13.10
N GLU A 346 -9.67 -6.59 12.37
CA GLU A 346 -9.81 -5.38 11.57
C GLU A 346 -10.69 -5.63 10.33
N VAL A 347 -10.48 -6.75 9.63
CA VAL A 347 -11.36 -7.16 8.51
C VAL A 347 -12.78 -7.45 9.00
N ALA A 348 -12.94 -8.07 10.17
CA ALA A 348 -14.27 -8.25 10.78
C ALA A 348 -15.00 -6.91 11.00
N MET A 349 -14.30 -5.89 11.53
CA MET A 349 -14.85 -4.55 11.68
C MET A 349 -15.29 -3.94 10.35
N ALA A 350 -14.45 -4.00 9.31
CA ALA A 350 -14.79 -3.42 8.01
C ALA A 350 -15.97 -4.15 7.33
N LEU A 351 -16.08 -5.47 7.49
CA LEU A 351 -17.22 -6.26 7.02
C LEU A 351 -18.49 -6.01 7.86
N ALA A 352 -18.38 -5.80 9.18
CA ALA A 352 -19.52 -5.40 10.01
C ALA A 352 -20.04 -4.01 9.64
N PHE A 353 -19.15 -3.06 9.33
CA PHE A 353 -19.53 -1.75 8.80
C PHE A 353 -20.22 -1.85 7.43
N HIS A 354 -19.71 -2.69 6.54
CA HIS A 354 -20.35 -2.97 5.25
C HIS A 354 -21.75 -3.57 5.43
N ALA A 355 -21.89 -4.57 6.31
CA ALA A 355 -23.16 -5.19 6.66
C ALA A 355 -24.18 -4.18 7.20
N ALA A 356 -23.79 -3.34 8.17
CA ALA A 356 -24.67 -2.34 8.78
C ALA A 356 -25.15 -1.26 7.79
N ILE A 357 -24.30 -0.85 6.84
CA ILE A 357 -24.61 0.21 5.87
C ILE A 357 -25.41 -0.34 4.67
N ASN A 358 -24.99 -1.48 4.10
CA ASN A 358 -25.58 -2.05 2.88
C ASN A 358 -26.62 -3.15 3.13
N ARG A 359 -26.82 -3.57 4.39
CA ARG A 359 -27.69 -4.70 4.81
C ARG A 359 -27.26 -6.05 4.22
N ASP A 360 -25.96 -6.30 4.22
CA ASP A 360 -25.39 -7.54 3.71
C ASP A 360 -25.12 -8.57 4.84
N ASP A 361 -26.04 -9.53 4.96
CA ASP A 361 -25.91 -10.64 5.93
C ASP A 361 -24.67 -11.53 5.67
N ALA A 362 -24.10 -11.53 4.45
CA ALA A 362 -22.90 -12.29 4.15
C ALA A 362 -21.68 -11.72 4.88
N SER A 363 -21.47 -10.41 4.77
CA SER A 363 -20.41 -9.68 5.49
C SER A 363 -20.58 -9.81 7.01
N ALA A 364 -21.82 -9.76 7.53
CA ALA A 364 -22.11 -9.99 8.95
C ALA A 364 -21.65 -11.40 9.41
N ARG A 365 -21.99 -12.45 8.65
CA ARG A 365 -21.56 -13.83 8.96
C ARG A 365 -20.04 -13.99 8.92
N VAL A 366 -19.37 -13.42 7.91
CA VAL A 366 -17.90 -13.51 7.80
C VAL A 366 -17.22 -12.76 8.95
N ALA A 367 -17.69 -11.57 9.32
CA ALA A 367 -17.20 -10.82 10.47
C ALA A 367 -17.33 -11.63 11.78
N GLY A 368 -18.51 -12.17 12.06
CA GLY A 368 -18.75 -13.02 13.23
C GLY A 368 -17.89 -14.28 13.25
N ASN A 369 -17.70 -14.94 12.11
CA ASN A 369 -16.83 -16.11 11.95
C ASN A 369 -15.35 -15.80 12.24
N LEU A 370 -14.82 -14.67 11.77
CA LEU A 370 -13.43 -14.26 12.00
C LEU A 370 -13.13 -14.05 13.49
N LEU A 371 -14.04 -13.38 14.22
CA LEU A 371 -13.88 -13.16 15.67
C LEU A 371 -14.06 -14.46 16.47
N ASP A 372 -15.02 -15.30 16.08
CA ASP A 372 -15.15 -16.65 16.62
C ASP A 372 -13.90 -17.50 16.39
N TYR A 373 -13.23 -17.35 15.25
CA TYR A 373 -11.97 -18.05 15.00
C TYR A 373 -10.87 -17.60 15.96
N ILE A 374 -10.69 -16.30 16.18
CA ILE A 374 -9.70 -15.76 17.14
C ILE A 374 -9.94 -16.33 18.55
N TYR A 375 -11.16 -16.20 19.07
CA TYR A 375 -11.42 -16.43 20.50
C TYR A 375 -11.86 -17.85 20.85
N PHE A 376 -12.57 -18.55 19.95
CA PHE A 376 -13.21 -19.83 20.27
C PHE A 376 -12.65 -21.01 19.47
N ARG A 377 -12.32 -20.84 18.17
CA ARG A 377 -11.98 -21.96 17.28
C ARG A 377 -10.47 -22.19 17.08
N SER A 378 -9.63 -21.15 17.16
CA SER A 378 -8.16 -21.22 16.98
C SER A 378 -7.35 -21.32 18.29
N PRO A 379 -6.02 -21.55 18.23
CA PRO A 379 -5.14 -21.51 19.39
C PRO A 379 -4.83 -20.11 19.96
N LEU A 380 -5.21 -19.01 19.27
CA LEU A 380 -4.73 -17.65 19.57
C LEU A 380 -5.07 -17.18 20.99
N ALA A 381 -6.28 -17.47 21.47
CA ALA A 381 -6.73 -17.19 22.84
C ALA A 381 -6.64 -18.41 23.80
N ARG A 382 -6.15 -19.56 23.34
CA ARG A 382 -6.10 -20.84 24.10
C ARG A 382 -4.73 -21.09 24.74
N GLY A 383 -4.63 -22.14 25.56
CA GLY A 383 -3.40 -22.51 26.28
C GLY A 383 -3.22 -21.64 27.53
N PRO A 384 -1.98 -21.25 27.90
CA PRO A 384 -1.71 -20.37 29.07
C PRO A 384 -2.60 -19.12 29.13
N ARG A 385 -2.91 -18.53 27.97
CA ARG A 385 -3.83 -17.39 27.79
C ARG A 385 -5.27 -17.63 28.28
N ALA A 386 -5.70 -18.89 28.36
CA ALA A 386 -6.99 -19.31 28.90
C ALA A 386 -6.93 -19.83 30.35
N HIS A 387 -5.73 -20.08 30.90
CA HIS A 387 -5.56 -20.59 32.27
C HIS A 387 -5.44 -19.44 33.28
N PRO A 388 -6.42 -19.24 34.19
CA PRO A 388 -6.54 -17.98 34.96
C PRO A 388 -5.37 -17.62 35.86
N ASP A 389 -4.67 -18.63 36.38
CA ASP A 389 -3.51 -18.48 37.26
C ASP A 389 -2.22 -18.16 36.48
N SER A 390 -2.27 -18.19 35.15
CA SER A 390 -1.12 -17.93 34.29
C SER A 390 -0.81 -16.44 34.14
N PRO A 391 0.47 -16.04 34.15
CA PRO A 391 0.94 -14.70 33.78
C PRO A 391 0.41 -14.17 32.44
N SER A 392 0.18 -15.02 31.43
CA SER A 392 -0.35 -14.62 30.12
C SER A 392 -1.87 -14.70 29.98
N TYR A 393 -2.60 -15.07 31.03
CA TYR A 393 -4.07 -15.13 31.01
C TYR A 393 -4.70 -13.84 30.47
N GLY A 394 -5.56 -14.00 29.45
CA GLY A 394 -6.28 -12.94 28.76
C GLY A 394 -5.60 -12.38 27.51
N LEU A 395 -4.27 -12.49 27.36
CA LEU A 395 -3.57 -12.00 26.14
C LEU A 395 -3.99 -12.78 24.89
N VAL A 396 -4.02 -12.12 23.74
CA VAL A 396 -4.22 -12.79 22.44
C VAL A 396 -2.87 -12.91 21.74
N GLY A 397 -2.50 -14.14 21.35
CA GLY A 397 -1.26 -14.39 20.61
C GLY A 397 -1.26 -13.74 19.23
N TRP A 398 -0.11 -13.21 18.80
CA TRP A 398 0.02 -12.43 17.57
C TRP A 398 -0.50 -13.17 16.32
N SER A 399 0.04 -14.37 16.07
CA SER A 399 -0.22 -15.19 14.89
C SER A 399 -0.17 -16.68 15.22
N LEU A 400 -0.66 -17.53 14.30
CA LEU A 400 -0.65 -18.99 14.48
C LEU A 400 0.76 -19.60 14.58
N ASP A 401 1.77 -19.01 13.91
CA ASP A 401 3.17 -19.43 14.01
C ASP A 401 3.91 -18.81 15.21
N ARG A 402 3.42 -17.67 15.74
CA ARG A 402 4.01 -16.93 16.88
C ARG A 402 3.05 -16.75 18.07
N LEU A 403 2.34 -17.81 18.46
CA LEU A 403 1.35 -17.79 19.56
C LEU A 403 1.87 -17.16 20.88
N GLY A 404 3.17 -17.21 21.14
CA GLY A 404 3.82 -16.63 22.33
C GLY A 404 4.34 -15.19 22.19
N LYS A 405 3.92 -14.45 21.15
CA LYS A 405 4.24 -13.03 20.95
C LYS A 405 3.01 -12.17 21.22
N TYR A 406 3.19 -11.08 21.96
CA TYR A 406 2.14 -10.18 22.41
C TYR A 406 2.51 -8.73 22.16
N TYR A 407 2.33 -8.28 20.91
CA TYR A 407 2.40 -6.87 20.57
C TYR A 407 1.23 -6.14 21.23
N GLY A 408 1.54 -5.08 21.98
CA GLY A 408 0.52 -4.31 22.71
C GLY A 408 -0.44 -3.61 21.74
N ASP A 409 0.15 -3.05 20.68
CA ASP A 409 -0.57 -2.41 19.59
C ASP A 409 -1.53 -3.34 18.83
N ASP A 410 -1.07 -4.52 18.41
CA ASP A 410 -1.89 -5.52 17.73
C ASP A 410 -3.06 -5.99 18.61
N ASN A 411 -2.83 -6.17 19.91
CA ASN A 411 -3.90 -6.48 20.86
C ASN A 411 -4.89 -5.30 20.99
N ALA A 412 -4.42 -4.05 20.96
CA ALA A 412 -5.28 -2.86 20.98
C ALA A 412 -6.13 -2.73 19.70
N ARG A 413 -5.52 -2.83 18.51
CA ARG A 413 -6.23 -2.83 17.22
C ARG A 413 -7.24 -3.97 17.12
N ALA A 414 -6.88 -5.16 17.59
CA ALA A 414 -7.80 -6.29 17.67
C ALA A 414 -9.01 -5.99 18.57
N MET A 415 -8.78 -5.46 19.79
CA MET A 415 -9.87 -5.07 20.69
C MET A 415 -10.79 -4.01 20.07
N LEU A 416 -10.25 -2.96 19.42
CA LEU A 416 -11.06 -1.93 18.78
C LEU A 416 -11.92 -2.49 17.63
N GLY A 417 -11.36 -3.37 16.80
CA GLY A 417 -12.12 -4.05 15.74
C GLY A 417 -13.24 -4.95 16.30
N VAL A 418 -12.98 -5.65 17.40
CA VAL A 418 -13.98 -6.47 18.10
C VAL A 418 -15.08 -5.62 18.73
N LEU A 419 -14.74 -4.49 19.37
CA LEU A 419 -15.72 -3.57 19.96
C LEU A 419 -16.66 -2.99 18.90
N ALA A 420 -16.12 -2.54 17.76
CA ALA A 420 -16.93 -2.05 16.65
C ALA A 420 -17.83 -3.16 16.07
N THR A 421 -17.28 -4.36 15.85
CA THR A 421 -18.05 -5.51 15.35
C THR A 421 -19.17 -5.94 16.31
N ALA A 422 -18.90 -5.96 17.63
CA ALA A 422 -19.87 -6.33 18.65
C ALA A 422 -21.06 -5.37 18.69
N GLU A 423 -20.83 -4.06 18.55
CA GLU A 423 -21.89 -3.05 18.47
C GLU A 423 -22.68 -3.18 17.15
N LEU A 424 -21.98 -3.23 16.00
CA LEU A 424 -22.59 -3.24 14.66
C LEU A 424 -23.44 -4.48 14.38
N LEU A 425 -23.25 -5.56 15.14
CA LEU A 425 -24.02 -6.82 15.04
C LEU A 425 -24.96 -7.07 16.24
N ASP A 426 -24.95 -6.23 17.29
CA ASP A 426 -25.57 -6.46 18.62
C ASP A 426 -25.18 -7.83 19.26
N GLU A 427 -23.90 -8.19 19.17
CA GLU A 427 -23.38 -9.47 19.64
C GLU A 427 -22.37 -9.34 20.79
N SER A 428 -22.87 -9.42 22.03
CA SER A 428 -22.02 -9.30 23.24
C SER A 428 -21.13 -10.52 23.55
N ARG A 429 -21.04 -11.53 22.66
CA ARG A 429 -20.36 -12.81 22.99
C ARG A 429 -18.84 -12.69 23.15
N TRP A 430 -18.24 -11.64 22.59
CA TRP A 430 -16.79 -11.39 22.70
C TRP A 430 -16.40 -10.45 23.86
N ASN A 431 -17.37 -9.83 24.56
CA ASN A 431 -17.11 -8.86 25.64
C ASN A 431 -16.24 -9.44 26.77
N ASP A 432 -16.53 -10.68 27.19
CA ASP A 432 -15.73 -11.39 28.19
C ASP A 432 -14.29 -11.66 27.71
N ALA A 433 -14.03 -11.72 26.39
CA ALA A 433 -12.69 -11.87 25.83
C ALA A 433 -11.95 -10.53 25.72
N VAL A 434 -12.61 -9.46 25.27
CA VAL A 434 -12.04 -8.10 25.25
C VAL A 434 -11.67 -7.65 26.65
N ALA A 435 -12.55 -7.83 27.64
CA ALA A 435 -12.28 -7.46 29.03
C ALA A 435 -11.04 -8.18 29.61
N ARG A 436 -10.84 -9.46 29.26
CA ARG A 436 -9.61 -10.19 29.63
C ARG A 436 -8.38 -9.64 28.92
N CYS A 437 -8.45 -9.40 27.61
CA CYS A 437 -7.33 -8.89 26.81
C CYS A 437 -6.87 -7.50 27.30
N LEU A 438 -7.82 -6.62 27.55
CA LEU A 438 -7.63 -5.28 28.10
C LEU A 438 -6.88 -5.32 29.45
N LEU A 439 -7.38 -6.13 30.39
CA LEU A 439 -6.75 -6.30 31.72
C LEU A 439 -5.41 -7.04 31.65
N ALA A 440 -5.22 -7.95 30.70
CA ALA A 440 -3.98 -8.69 30.50
C ALA A 440 -2.85 -7.81 29.94
N ASN A 441 -3.19 -6.87 29.05
CA ASN A 441 -2.27 -5.85 28.60
C ASN A 441 -2.01 -4.82 29.72
N LEU A 442 -3.05 -4.34 30.43
CA LEU A 442 -2.88 -3.41 31.56
C LEU A 442 -1.93 -3.97 32.63
N ARG A 443 -2.10 -5.24 33.01
CA ARG A 443 -1.23 -5.89 34.01
C ARG A 443 0.18 -6.22 33.52
N THR A 444 0.47 -5.98 32.22
CA THR A 444 1.82 -6.08 31.64
C THR A 444 2.36 -4.72 31.15
N THR A 445 1.66 -3.62 31.43
CA THR A 445 2.12 -2.24 31.27
C THR A 445 2.79 -1.74 32.56
N GLY A 446 3.97 -1.14 32.43
CA GLY A 446 4.81 -0.63 33.53
C GLY A 446 4.27 0.60 34.24
N ILE A 447 5.01 1.09 35.24
CA ILE A 447 4.55 2.15 36.16
C ILE A 447 4.27 3.47 35.44
N HIS A 448 5.06 3.81 34.41
CA HIS A 448 4.90 5.01 33.60
C HIS A 448 3.87 4.88 32.46
N GLY A 449 3.14 3.77 32.38
CA GLY A 449 2.16 3.50 31.33
C GLY A 449 2.74 2.99 30.01
N TYR A 450 4.06 2.87 29.91
CA TYR A 450 4.75 2.20 28.81
C TYR A 450 4.79 0.68 29.01
N ARG A 451 4.71 -0.08 27.93
CA ARG A 451 4.92 -1.52 27.85
C ARG A 451 6.28 -1.77 27.18
N LYS A 452 6.49 -3.00 26.73
CA LYS A 452 7.58 -3.37 25.81
C LYS A 452 6.94 -3.79 24.50
N PRO A 453 7.48 -3.37 23.32
CA PRO A 453 6.82 -3.52 22.02
C PRO A 453 6.16 -4.88 21.79
N CYS A 454 6.89 -5.95 22.11
CA CYS A 454 6.34 -7.29 22.25
C CYS A 454 6.70 -7.88 23.62
N VAL A 455 5.70 -8.30 24.40
CA VAL A 455 5.90 -9.22 25.52
C VAL A 455 6.02 -10.65 24.96
N ASN A 456 6.91 -11.46 25.53
CA ASN A 456 7.19 -12.83 25.10
C ASN A 456 6.74 -13.81 26.19
N GLU A 457 5.93 -14.80 25.80
CA GLU A 457 5.39 -15.87 26.66
C GLU A 457 6.45 -16.51 27.58
N GLU A 458 7.61 -16.92 27.05
CA GLU A 458 8.64 -17.60 27.83
C GLU A 458 9.20 -16.71 28.96
N ARG A 459 9.38 -15.41 28.67
CA ARG A 459 9.79 -14.40 29.67
C ARG A 459 8.67 -14.10 30.66
N LEU A 460 7.42 -14.05 30.19
CA LEU A 460 6.25 -13.73 31.01
C LEU A 460 5.90 -14.88 31.98
N GLN A 461 6.03 -16.14 31.56
CA GLN A 461 5.90 -17.29 32.46
C GLN A 461 7.04 -17.31 33.51
N ARG A 462 8.29 -17.05 33.10
CA ARG A 462 9.45 -17.07 34.01
C ARG A 462 9.44 -15.95 35.06
N LEU A 463 9.05 -14.74 34.68
CA LEU A 463 9.11 -13.57 35.58
C LEU A 463 7.78 -13.27 36.29
N GLY A 464 6.67 -13.83 35.81
CA GLY A 464 5.33 -13.42 36.21
C GLY A 464 4.94 -12.04 35.69
N TRP A 465 3.64 -11.71 35.73
CA TRP A 465 3.16 -10.41 35.25
C TRP A 465 3.59 -9.23 36.15
N LYS A 466 3.78 -9.46 37.45
CA LYS A 466 4.21 -8.41 38.41
C LYS A 466 5.52 -7.73 38.00
N ALA A 467 6.45 -8.48 37.43
CA ALA A 467 7.73 -7.95 36.93
C ALA A 467 7.59 -7.03 35.70
N PHE A 468 6.43 -7.04 35.03
CA PHE A 468 6.09 -6.10 33.95
C PHE A 468 5.24 -4.92 34.48
N TRP A 469 4.39 -5.16 35.49
CA TRP A 469 3.62 -4.12 36.16
C TRP A 469 4.49 -3.07 36.87
N SER A 470 5.55 -3.54 37.53
CA SER A 470 6.54 -2.73 38.25
C SER A 470 7.73 -2.31 37.37
N ASP A 471 7.65 -2.50 36.06
CA ASP A 471 8.71 -2.10 35.11
C ASP A 471 8.69 -0.57 34.91
N ASP A 472 9.86 0.05 34.86
CA ASP A 472 10.08 1.50 34.78
C ASP A 472 10.60 1.96 33.41
N SER A 473 10.79 1.05 32.46
CA SER A 473 11.31 1.41 31.14
C SER A 473 10.29 2.22 30.31
N VAL A 474 10.83 3.10 29.47
CA VAL A 474 10.07 4.05 28.65
C VAL A 474 10.56 3.98 27.21
N TRP A 475 9.63 3.96 26.25
CA TRP A 475 9.92 4.02 24.82
C TRP A 475 8.95 5.02 24.16
N TYR A 476 9.46 6.18 23.76
CA TYR A 476 8.66 7.26 23.14
C TYR A 476 8.29 6.93 21.67
N SER A 477 7.43 5.93 21.45
CA SER A 477 6.90 5.53 20.13
C SER A 477 5.38 5.32 20.22
N PRO A 478 4.58 6.30 19.76
CA PRO A 478 3.14 6.15 19.56
C PRO A 478 2.73 4.91 18.75
N HIS A 479 3.58 4.42 17.85
CA HIS A 479 3.35 3.20 17.06
C HIS A 479 3.25 1.94 17.91
N TYR A 480 4.06 1.79 18.96
CA TYR A 480 4.02 0.58 19.81
C TYR A 480 3.07 0.68 21.00
N GLU A 481 2.81 1.90 21.48
CA GLU A 481 2.18 2.12 22.79
C GLU A 481 0.85 2.91 22.71
N GLY A 482 0.71 3.82 21.74
CA GLY A 482 -0.32 4.84 21.74
C GLY A 482 -1.75 4.31 21.67
N TRP A 483 -1.99 3.26 20.86
CA TRP A 483 -3.34 2.71 20.69
C TRP A 483 -3.77 1.86 21.87
N LEU A 484 -2.83 1.34 22.66
CA LEU A 484 -3.12 0.65 23.90
C LEU A 484 -3.58 1.64 24.99
N TRP A 485 -2.99 2.84 25.06
CA TRP A 485 -3.49 3.93 25.89
C TRP A 485 -4.89 4.40 25.45
N ALA A 486 -5.18 4.43 24.15
CA ALA A 486 -6.53 4.71 23.66
C ALA A 486 -7.55 3.68 24.19
N CYS A 487 -7.23 2.37 24.12
CA CYS A 487 -8.07 1.32 24.69
C CYS A 487 -8.29 1.48 26.21
N TYR A 488 -7.26 1.92 26.94
CA TYR A 488 -7.37 2.21 28.38
C TYR A 488 -8.24 3.44 28.66
N LEU A 489 -8.09 4.55 27.93
CA LEU A 489 -8.93 5.75 28.09
C LEU A 489 -10.41 5.44 27.82
N TRP A 490 -10.71 4.66 26.77
CA TRP A 490 -12.07 4.17 26.51
C TRP A 490 -12.58 3.25 27.64
N ALA A 491 -11.73 2.37 28.16
CA ALA A 491 -12.12 1.50 29.28
C ALA A 491 -12.35 2.26 30.58
N TYR A 492 -11.63 3.36 30.82
CA TYR A 492 -11.85 4.23 31.97
C TYR A 492 -13.25 4.87 31.92
N ASP A 493 -13.68 5.42 30.78
CA ASP A 493 -15.03 5.95 30.57
C ASP A 493 -16.13 4.92 30.95
N LYS A 494 -15.94 3.64 30.59
CA LYS A 494 -16.92 2.58 30.88
C LYS A 494 -16.85 1.99 32.29
N THR A 495 -15.83 2.31 33.11
CA THR A 495 -15.56 1.57 34.37
C THR A 495 -15.11 2.40 35.57
N GLY A 496 -14.64 3.63 35.36
CA GLY A 496 -14.01 4.47 36.38
C GLY A 496 -12.67 3.94 36.92
N PHE A 497 -12.14 2.81 36.44
CA PHE A 497 -10.97 2.17 37.05
C PHE A 497 -9.67 2.94 36.76
N GLU A 498 -9.20 3.63 37.79
CA GLU A 498 -8.22 4.71 37.77
C GLU A 498 -6.86 4.34 37.12
N PRO A 499 -6.29 3.13 37.33
CA PRO A 499 -5.06 2.71 36.66
C PRO A 499 -5.13 2.64 35.13
N PHE A 500 -6.33 2.63 34.51
CA PHE A 500 -6.46 2.84 33.07
C PHE A 500 -6.15 4.30 32.68
N LEU A 501 -6.71 5.27 33.40
CA LEU A 501 -6.49 6.69 33.17
C LEU A 501 -5.04 7.06 33.49
N ASP A 502 -4.58 6.77 34.69
CA ASP A 502 -3.35 7.38 35.22
C ASP A 502 -2.09 6.88 34.51
N LYS A 503 -2.04 5.59 34.13
CA LYS A 503 -0.99 5.06 33.25
C LYS A 503 -1.01 5.78 31.89
N SER A 504 -2.18 5.93 31.28
CA SER A 504 -2.34 6.58 29.97
C SER A 504 -1.99 8.06 29.99
N LYS A 505 -2.50 8.82 30.96
CA LYS A 505 -2.24 10.25 31.15
C LYS A 505 -0.77 10.51 31.49
N THR A 506 -0.15 9.68 32.32
CA THR A 506 1.29 9.74 32.60
C THR A 506 2.11 9.48 31.33
N ALA A 507 1.79 8.41 30.58
CA ALA A 507 2.53 8.06 29.38
C ALA A 507 2.42 9.12 28.29
N ILE A 508 1.20 9.60 28.00
CA ILE A 508 0.94 10.65 27.01
C ILE A 508 1.62 11.97 27.41
N ARG A 509 1.60 12.36 28.69
CA ARG A 509 2.32 13.56 29.15
C ARG A 509 3.82 13.41 28.91
N MET A 510 4.43 12.30 29.35
CA MET A 510 5.87 12.04 29.15
C MET A 510 6.24 11.98 27.65
N LEU A 511 5.35 11.46 26.81
CA LEU A 511 5.50 11.45 25.35
C LEU A 511 5.50 12.87 24.78
N MET A 512 4.59 13.75 25.23
CA MET A 512 4.50 15.12 24.74
C MET A 512 5.64 16.01 25.28
N GLU A 513 6.15 15.72 26.48
CA GLU A 513 7.42 16.25 27.02
C GLU A 513 8.65 15.75 26.22
N ALA A 514 8.52 14.67 25.44
CA ALA A 514 9.54 14.14 24.55
C ALA A 514 9.43 14.64 23.09
N TYR A 515 8.37 15.37 22.73
CA TYR A 515 8.08 15.70 21.33
C TYR A 515 8.76 17.00 20.82
N PRO A 516 9.45 16.97 19.66
CA PRO A 516 9.70 15.82 18.78
C PRO A 516 11.02 15.09 19.08
N ASP A 517 11.99 15.76 19.69
CA ASP A 517 13.42 15.41 19.55
C ASP A 517 13.84 14.10 20.26
N ARG A 518 13.00 13.59 21.16
CA ARG A 518 13.23 12.33 21.89
C ARG A 518 12.28 11.20 21.48
N TRP A 519 11.44 11.40 20.45
CA TRP A 519 10.63 10.32 19.89
C TRP A 519 11.51 9.31 19.14
N SER A 520 11.13 8.04 19.24
CA SER A 520 11.75 6.94 18.51
C SER A 520 10.97 6.72 17.22
N TRP A 521 11.65 6.76 16.08
CA TRP A 521 11.02 6.76 14.76
C TRP A 521 11.02 5.35 14.13
N VAL A 522 9.92 4.61 14.26
CA VAL A 522 9.78 3.27 13.65
C VAL A 522 10.05 3.31 12.15
N ILE A 523 10.83 2.33 11.67
CA ILE A 523 11.38 2.20 10.30
C ILE A 523 12.01 3.49 9.73
N ARG A 524 12.48 4.38 10.61
CA ARG A 524 12.98 5.75 10.35
C ARG A 524 11.94 6.77 9.86
N SER A 525 10.64 6.46 9.78
CA SER A 525 9.63 7.48 9.45
C SER A 525 9.17 8.25 10.68
N SER A 526 9.03 9.57 10.51
CA SER A 526 8.42 10.45 11.51
C SER A 526 6.92 10.67 11.33
N GLN A 527 6.36 10.28 10.18
CA GLN A 527 4.93 10.46 9.91
C GLN A 527 4.09 9.34 10.52
N ILE A 528 4.63 8.12 10.58
CA ILE A 528 4.05 6.98 11.30
C ILE A 528 3.75 7.40 12.76
N GLU A 529 4.77 7.80 13.51
CA GLU A 529 4.61 8.14 14.94
C GLU A 529 3.62 9.29 15.15
N ARG A 530 3.64 10.32 14.29
CA ARG A 530 2.64 11.40 14.34
C ARG A 530 1.22 10.88 14.09
N ALA A 531 1.00 10.11 13.03
CA ALA A 531 -0.31 9.54 12.69
C ALA A 531 -0.85 8.63 13.80
N ARG A 532 0.02 7.79 14.39
CA ARG A 532 -0.33 6.88 15.49
C ARG A 532 -0.68 7.62 16.79
N ALA A 533 -0.13 8.80 17.02
CA ALA A 533 -0.41 9.62 18.20
C ALA A 533 -1.78 10.35 18.17
N LEU A 534 -2.40 10.56 17.01
CA LEU A 534 -3.66 11.32 16.91
C LEU A 534 -4.80 10.67 17.70
N LEU A 535 -4.94 9.34 17.64
CA LEU A 535 -6.01 8.59 18.32
C LEU A 535 -6.00 8.78 19.85
N PRO A 536 -4.92 8.43 20.60
CA PRO A 536 -4.88 8.65 22.05
C PRO A 536 -4.95 10.12 22.46
N LEU A 537 -4.43 11.06 21.64
CA LEU A 537 -4.56 12.49 21.92
C LEU A 537 -5.99 13.00 21.77
N ALA A 538 -6.74 12.52 20.76
CA ALA A 538 -8.16 12.82 20.61
C ALA A 538 -9.00 12.20 21.75
N TRP A 539 -8.71 10.96 22.14
CA TRP A 539 -9.45 10.27 23.20
C TRP A 539 -9.08 10.75 24.62
N LEU A 540 -7.90 11.34 24.82
CA LEU A 540 -7.59 12.04 26.07
C LEU A 540 -8.46 13.30 26.26
N ILE A 541 -8.82 13.99 25.16
CA ILE A 541 -9.75 15.14 25.19
C ILE A 541 -11.20 14.66 25.46
N ARG A 542 -11.58 13.44 25.07
CA ARG A 542 -12.89 12.83 25.43
C ARG A 542 -13.04 12.65 26.94
N ILE A 543 -11.96 12.28 27.63
CA ILE A 543 -11.94 12.12 29.10
C ILE A 543 -11.80 13.47 29.82
N GLU A 544 -10.92 14.35 29.33
CA GLU A 544 -10.54 15.57 30.02
C GLU A 544 -10.20 16.67 29.02
N ASP A 545 -11.18 17.48 28.64
CA ASP A 545 -10.99 18.57 27.67
C ASP A 545 -10.26 19.77 28.29
N THR A 546 -8.92 19.72 28.25
CA THR A 546 -8.07 20.83 28.72
C THR A 546 -7.48 21.62 27.55
N PRO A 547 -7.18 22.92 27.74
CA PRO A 547 -6.38 23.70 26.80
C PRO A 547 -4.99 23.10 26.53
N GLU A 548 -4.48 22.23 27.41
CA GLU A 548 -3.22 21.51 27.20
C GLU A 548 -3.38 20.33 26.24
N HIS A 549 -4.36 19.46 26.48
CA HIS A 549 -4.62 18.31 25.62
C HIS A 549 -4.99 18.76 24.20
N ARG A 550 -5.78 19.84 24.07
CA ARG A 550 -6.04 20.50 22.77
C ARG A 550 -4.76 21.06 22.11
N ARG A 551 -3.82 21.65 22.87
CA ARG A 551 -2.52 22.11 22.34
C ARG A 551 -1.66 20.93 21.85
N TRP A 552 -1.61 19.82 22.59
CA TRP A 552 -0.82 18.64 22.21
C TRP A 552 -1.32 18.03 20.90
N LEU A 553 -2.64 17.78 20.79
CA LEU A 553 -3.26 17.30 19.55
C LEU A 553 -3.02 18.26 18.39
N ARG A 554 -3.19 19.58 18.61
CA ARG A 554 -2.96 20.59 17.56
C ARG A 554 -1.50 20.67 17.12
N ARG A 555 -0.52 20.50 18.02
CA ARG A 555 0.91 20.50 17.68
C ARG A 555 1.25 19.31 16.77
N VAL A 556 0.99 18.08 17.22
CA VAL A 556 1.31 16.87 16.44
C VAL A 556 0.58 16.86 15.09
N THR A 557 -0.68 17.29 15.06
CA THR A 557 -1.45 17.34 13.82
C THR A 557 -1.00 18.46 12.88
N THR A 558 -0.51 19.60 13.38
CA THR A 558 0.08 20.64 12.52
C THR A 558 1.33 20.12 11.81
N ASP A 559 2.20 19.42 12.55
CA ASP A 559 3.47 18.90 12.00
C ASP A 559 3.27 17.70 11.06
N LEU A 560 2.19 16.92 11.26
CA LEU A 560 1.71 15.92 10.31
C LEU A 560 1.20 16.57 9.01
N LEU A 561 0.30 17.56 9.14
CA LEU A 561 -0.37 18.20 8.01
C LEU A 561 0.50 19.21 7.25
N ALA A 562 1.64 19.62 7.81
CA ALA A 562 2.70 20.29 7.07
C ALA A 562 3.22 19.45 5.88
N MET A 563 2.99 18.14 5.89
CA MET A 563 3.28 17.22 4.78
C MET A 563 2.03 16.75 4.01
N GLN A 564 0.86 17.36 4.23
CA GLN A 564 -0.33 17.07 3.42
C GLN A 564 -0.30 17.84 2.09
N ASP A 565 -0.15 17.09 1.00
CA ASP A 565 -0.14 17.58 -0.37
C ASP A 565 -1.53 18.12 -0.83
N GLU A 566 -1.55 18.86 -1.94
CA GLU A 566 -2.79 19.35 -2.56
C GLU A 566 -3.73 18.22 -2.99
N SER A 567 -3.17 17.08 -3.44
CA SER A 567 -3.90 15.84 -3.72
C SER A 567 -4.62 15.26 -2.50
N GLY A 568 -4.17 15.59 -1.28
CA GLY A 568 -4.67 15.10 -0.01
C GLY A 568 -3.81 14.02 0.65
N ALA A 569 -2.81 13.48 -0.06
CA ALA A 569 -1.81 12.55 0.47
C ALA A 569 -0.99 13.18 1.62
N ILE A 570 -0.64 12.41 2.65
CA ILE A 570 0.36 12.81 3.64
C ILE A 570 1.69 12.16 3.21
N ARG A 571 2.66 12.99 2.82
CA ARG A 571 3.99 12.56 2.36
C ARG A 571 4.84 12.07 3.53
N GLU A 572 5.53 10.95 3.35
CA GLU A 572 6.51 10.44 4.31
C GLU A 572 7.69 11.40 4.52
N THR A 573 8.23 11.43 5.74
CA THR A 573 9.47 12.16 6.07
C THR A 573 10.29 11.41 7.11
N LEU A 574 11.62 11.41 6.97
CA LEU A 574 12.53 10.70 7.85
C LEU A 574 12.64 11.38 9.23
N GLY A 575 12.80 10.57 10.27
CA GLY A 575 12.98 11.01 11.66
C GLY A 575 14.41 11.44 11.95
N GLY A 576 14.89 12.48 11.28
CA GLY A 576 16.24 13.01 11.42
C GLY A 576 17.36 12.15 10.79
N ALA A 577 17.02 11.01 10.19
CA ALA A 577 17.94 10.28 9.31
C ALA A 577 18.02 10.97 7.95
N THR A 578 19.21 11.13 7.39
CA THR A 578 19.38 11.70 6.03
C THR A 578 18.87 10.77 4.94
N GLN A 579 18.92 9.46 5.16
CA GLN A 579 18.53 8.41 4.22
C GLN A 579 17.95 7.18 4.94
N ALA A 580 17.03 6.47 4.28
CA ALA A 580 16.42 5.25 4.80
C ALA A 580 17.44 4.09 4.89
N VAL A 581 18.16 3.82 3.80
CA VAL A 581 19.33 2.92 3.76
C VAL A 581 20.60 3.70 3.37
N LEU A 582 21.74 3.32 3.95
CA LEU A 582 23.01 4.06 3.85
C LEU A 582 23.98 3.52 2.77
N SER A 583 23.61 2.44 2.07
CA SER A 583 24.38 1.94 0.92
C SER A 583 23.52 1.06 0.00
N ASN A 584 24.02 0.81 -1.22
CA ASN A 584 23.44 -0.17 -2.15
C ASN A 584 23.36 -1.59 -1.53
N ALA A 585 24.29 -1.96 -0.66
CA ALA A 585 24.31 -3.26 -0.01
C ALA A 585 23.12 -3.47 0.95
N GLN A 586 22.68 -2.41 1.64
CA GLN A 586 21.56 -2.43 2.61
C GLN A 586 20.16 -2.44 1.96
N TYR A 587 20.06 -2.26 0.65
CA TYR A 587 18.77 -2.34 -0.05
C TYR A 587 18.16 -3.75 0.07
N GLY A 588 16.91 -3.89 0.54
CA GLY A 588 16.26 -5.20 0.67
C GLY A 588 16.80 -6.09 1.80
N THR A 589 17.36 -5.52 2.88
CA THR A 589 17.95 -6.29 4.00
C THR A 589 17.29 -6.05 5.37
N GLY A 590 16.12 -5.40 5.43
CA GLY A 590 15.38 -5.14 6.67
C GLY A 590 14.12 -4.30 6.43
N GLU A 591 13.41 -3.98 7.52
CA GLU A 591 12.25 -3.09 7.53
C GLU A 591 12.68 -1.62 7.37
N VAL A 592 12.09 -0.87 6.43
CA VAL A 592 12.47 0.52 6.14
C VAL A 592 11.29 1.35 5.59
N ALA A 593 11.40 2.68 5.71
CA ALA A 593 10.52 3.61 5.03
C ALA A 593 10.53 3.42 3.49
N ILE A 594 9.40 3.74 2.85
CA ILE A 594 9.22 3.59 1.39
C ILE A 594 9.87 4.71 0.55
N ILE A 595 10.33 5.78 1.20
CA ILE A 595 11.23 6.82 0.65
C ILE A 595 12.70 6.42 0.80
N GLN A 596 13.58 6.96 -0.04
CA GLN A 596 15.02 6.91 0.21
C GLN A 596 15.46 8.10 1.07
N GLN A 597 14.89 9.27 0.85
CA GLN A 597 15.31 10.55 1.43
C GLN A 597 14.13 11.52 1.54
N ASP A 598 14.25 12.53 2.39
CA ASP A 598 13.25 13.60 2.46
C ASP A 598 13.13 14.33 1.11
N GLY A 599 11.88 14.55 0.69
CA GLY A 599 11.55 15.15 -0.61
C GLY A 599 10.89 14.19 -1.60
N ASP A 600 11.21 12.88 -1.53
CA ASP A 600 10.58 11.84 -2.37
C ASP A 600 9.04 11.91 -2.28
N SER A 601 8.34 11.90 -3.42
CA SER A 601 6.91 12.24 -3.53
C SER A 601 5.93 11.12 -3.15
N LEU A 602 6.24 10.41 -2.04
CA LEU A 602 5.58 9.17 -1.67
C LEU A 602 4.80 9.27 -0.36
N CYS A 603 3.74 8.47 -0.25
CA CYS A 603 2.97 8.28 0.97
C CYS A 603 2.88 6.79 1.36
N ASP A 604 2.93 6.48 2.66
CA ASP A 604 2.74 5.12 3.19
C ASP A 604 1.28 4.94 3.66
N LEU A 605 0.59 3.94 3.14
CA LEU A 605 -0.80 3.59 3.45
C LEU A 605 -0.92 2.43 4.45
N LEU A 606 0.18 1.74 4.76
CA LEU A 606 0.24 0.66 5.74
C LEU A 606 0.45 1.22 7.15
N TYR A 607 1.29 2.25 7.29
CA TYR A 607 1.72 2.77 8.58
C TYR A 607 1.38 4.25 8.87
N THR A 608 1.00 5.06 7.87
CA THR A 608 0.72 6.49 8.05
C THR A 608 -0.69 6.89 7.66
N ASN A 609 -1.05 6.81 6.38
CA ASN A 609 -2.22 7.51 5.83
C ASN A 609 -3.56 6.87 6.25
N ASN A 610 -3.58 5.56 6.48
CA ASN A 610 -4.68 4.83 7.11
C ASN A 610 -4.94 5.30 8.55
N PHE A 611 -3.92 5.36 9.40
CA PHE A 611 -4.06 5.74 10.80
C PHE A 611 -4.25 7.25 10.98
N ALA A 612 -3.70 8.06 10.09
CA ALA A 612 -3.99 9.49 10.01
C ALA A 612 -5.46 9.75 9.66
N LEU A 613 -6.11 8.94 8.81
CA LEU A 613 -7.52 9.12 8.46
C LEU A 613 -8.43 8.94 9.69
N ILE A 614 -8.31 7.83 10.42
CA ILE A 614 -9.08 7.61 11.66
C ILE A 614 -8.67 8.59 12.77
N GLY A 615 -7.37 8.92 12.90
CA GLY A 615 -6.89 9.90 13.86
C GLY A 615 -7.46 11.31 13.63
N LEU A 616 -7.52 11.76 12.37
CA LEU A 616 -8.13 13.04 11.98
C LEU A 616 -9.66 13.03 12.16
N HIS A 617 -10.30 11.88 11.95
CA HIS A 617 -11.74 11.69 12.15
C HIS A 617 -12.12 11.82 13.63
N GLU A 618 -11.44 11.09 14.53
CA GLU A 618 -11.67 11.20 15.98
C GLU A 618 -11.33 12.61 16.50
N ALA A 619 -10.25 13.22 15.99
CA ALA A 619 -9.87 14.59 16.31
C ALA A 619 -10.93 15.62 15.87
N ALA A 620 -11.53 15.46 14.68
CA ALA A 620 -12.63 16.30 14.22
C ALA A 620 -13.87 16.13 15.09
N ALA A 621 -14.23 14.89 15.44
CA ALA A 621 -15.39 14.57 16.26
C ALA A 621 -15.30 15.13 17.68
N VAL A 622 -14.15 14.99 18.36
CA VAL A 622 -13.99 15.49 19.75
C VAL A 622 -13.79 17.01 19.82
N THR A 623 -13.09 17.62 18.85
CA THR A 623 -12.74 19.05 18.97
C THR A 623 -13.78 20.00 18.39
N GLY A 624 -14.56 19.55 17.39
CA GLY A 624 -15.44 20.39 16.58
C GLY A 624 -14.72 21.37 15.64
N ASP A 625 -13.38 21.36 15.58
CA ASP A 625 -12.60 22.35 14.82
C ASP A 625 -12.51 21.98 13.33
N PRO A 626 -12.95 22.86 12.40
CA PRO A 626 -12.86 22.64 10.96
C PRO A 626 -11.45 22.36 10.42
N PHE A 627 -10.38 22.66 11.17
CA PHE A 627 -9.00 22.30 10.84
C PHE A 627 -8.85 20.79 10.58
N TYR A 628 -9.24 19.95 11.53
CA TYR A 628 -9.11 18.50 11.42
C TYR A 628 -10.03 17.98 10.31
N ARG A 629 -11.28 18.44 10.27
CA ARG A 629 -12.27 18.02 9.28
C ARG A 629 -11.83 18.29 7.84
N LYS A 630 -11.26 19.47 7.56
CA LYS A 630 -10.77 19.82 6.20
C LYS A 630 -9.61 18.92 5.75
N ALA A 631 -8.75 18.51 6.67
CA ALA A 631 -7.64 17.59 6.40
C ALA A 631 -8.11 16.14 6.22
N GLU A 632 -9.05 15.70 7.06
CA GLU A 632 -9.76 14.42 6.95
C GLU A 632 -10.45 14.30 5.58
N ASP A 633 -11.19 15.34 5.17
CA ASP A 633 -11.90 15.37 3.88
C ASP A 633 -10.95 15.42 2.66
N LYS A 634 -9.75 16.00 2.78
CA LYS A 634 -8.71 15.89 1.76
C LYS A 634 -8.20 14.45 1.64
N LEU A 635 -7.81 13.85 2.75
CA LEU A 635 -7.23 12.50 2.81
C LEU A 635 -8.24 11.42 2.39
N ALA A 636 -9.51 11.56 2.79
CA ALA A 636 -10.58 10.66 2.37
C ALA A 636 -10.76 10.65 0.84
N ARG A 637 -10.76 11.83 0.20
CA ARG A 637 -10.81 11.94 -1.27
C ARG A 637 -9.58 11.33 -1.93
N PHE A 638 -8.39 11.59 -1.41
CA PHE A 638 -7.15 10.97 -1.92
C PHE A 638 -7.26 9.44 -1.94
N LEU A 639 -7.60 8.84 -0.80
CA LEU A 639 -7.71 7.39 -0.63
C LEU A 639 -8.81 6.78 -1.51
N CYS A 640 -9.93 7.48 -1.74
CA CYS A 640 -10.95 7.07 -2.72
C CYS A 640 -10.41 7.02 -4.16
N ARG A 641 -9.51 7.94 -4.55
CA ARG A 641 -8.92 7.93 -5.90
C ARG A 641 -8.00 6.75 -6.12
N ILE A 642 -7.14 6.48 -5.13
CA ILE A 642 -6.00 5.56 -5.25
C ILE A 642 -6.28 4.12 -4.81
N GLN A 643 -7.53 3.79 -4.47
CA GLN A 643 -7.99 2.39 -4.38
C GLN A 643 -7.66 1.69 -5.69
N ILE A 644 -7.13 0.46 -5.62
CA ILE A 644 -6.72 -0.31 -6.80
C ILE A 644 -7.92 -0.60 -7.69
N ARG A 645 -7.74 -0.42 -9.00
CA ARG A 645 -8.62 -0.90 -10.05
C ARG A 645 -7.84 -1.81 -11.00
N SER A 646 -8.34 -3.03 -11.23
CA SER A 646 -7.80 -3.97 -12.20
C SER A 646 -8.90 -4.84 -12.82
N LYS A 647 -8.67 -5.32 -14.05
CA LYS A 647 -9.47 -6.38 -14.67
C LYS A 647 -8.66 -7.66 -14.87
N ASP A 648 -7.37 -7.49 -15.09
CA ASP A 648 -6.41 -8.56 -15.37
C ASP A 648 -5.92 -9.22 -14.07
N HIS A 649 -5.96 -8.47 -12.95
CA HIS A 649 -5.68 -8.94 -11.58
C HIS A 649 -6.89 -8.68 -10.66
N PRO A 650 -8.02 -9.37 -10.85
CA PRO A 650 -9.23 -9.18 -10.04
C PRO A 650 -9.02 -9.48 -8.55
N GLU A 651 -7.99 -10.26 -8.20
CA GLU A 651 -7.59 -10.55 -6.82
C GLU A 651 -7.00 -9.33 -6.08
N LEU A 652 -6.75 -8.22 -6.80
CA LEU A 652 -6.24 -6.96 -6.28
C LEU A 652 -7.25 -5.79 -6.41
N ASP A 653 -8.36 -5.95 -7.15
CA ASP A 653 -9.35 -4.88 -7.31
C ASP A 653 -10.05 -4.57 -5.98
N GLY A 654 -10.16 -3.28 -5.61
CA GLY A 654 -10.75 -2.85 -4.35
C GLY A 654 -9.77 -2.72 -3.16
N ALA A 655 -8.54 -3.22 -3.29
CA ALA A 655 -7.50 -3.08 -2.28
C ALA A 655 -6.74 -1.73 -2.34
N TRP A 656 -5.75 -1.57 -1.46
CA TRP A 656 -4.74 -0.51 -1.51
C TRP A 656 -3.35 -1.12 -1.30
N TYR A 657 -2.35 -0.68 -2.06
CA TYR A 657 -0.94 -1.02 -1.79
C TYR A 657 -0.34 -0.18 -0.68
N ARG A 658 0.73 -0.66 -0.04
CA ARG A 658 1.50 0.13 0.95
C ARG A 658 1.94 1.50 0.41
N ALA A 659 2.45 1.59 -0.82
CA ALA A 659 3.07 2.82 -1.31
C ALA A 659 2.41 3.40 -2.57
N PHE A 660 2.37 4.73 -2.65
CA PHE A 660 1.91 5.47 -3.82
C PHE A 660 2.72 6.76 -4.02
N ASP A 661 3.07 7.06 -5.28
CA ASP A 661 3.67 8.33 -5.69
C ASP A 661 2.56 9.27 -6.15
N PHE A 662 2.25 10.28 -5.33
CA PHE A 662 1.18 11.23 -5.60
C PHE A 662 1.54 12.32 -6.62
N ARG A 663 2.81 12.38 -7.08
CA ARG A 663 3.23 13.27 -8.18
C ARG A 663 3.27 12.57 -9.53
N ARG A 664 3.60 11.27 -9.54
CA ARG A 664 3.50 10.40 -10.73
C ARG A 664 2.09 9.84 -10.95
N TRP A 665 1.28 9.82 -9.90
CA TRP A 665 -0.03 9.16 -9.83
C TRP A 665 0.03 7.65 -10.09
N GLU A 666 1.07 7.01 -9.57
CA GLU A 666 1.45 5.64 -9.86
C GLU A 666 1.86 4.90 -8.58
N TYR A 667 1.66 3.58 -8.53
CA TYR A 667 2.16 2.72 -7.45
C TYR A 667 3.68 2.50 -7.60
N TRP A 668 4.48 3.56 -7.39
CA TRP A 668 5.94 3.55 -7.47
C TRP A 668 6.55 3.98 -6.14
N ALA A 669 7.61 3.29 -5.68
CA ALA A 669 8.34 3.62 -4.45
C ALA A 669 9.68 2.87 -4.34
N SER A 670 10.44 3.13 -3.27
CA SER A 670 11.62 2.31 -2.93
C SER A 670 11.16 0.96 -2.35
N ASN A 671 11.26 -0.12 -3.14
CA ASN A 671 11.05 -1.49 -2.66
C ASN A 671 12.26 -2.01 -1.84
N ALA A 672 12.78 -1.19 -0.91
CA ALA A 672 13.92 -1.50 -0.06
C ALA A 672 13.55 -2.34 1.18
N ASP A 673 12.26 -2.39 1.53
CA ASP A 673 11.74 -3.18 2.64
C ASP A 673 11.66 -4.66 2.25
N TRP A 674 12.23 -5.52 3.11
CA TRP A 674 12.38 -6.95 2.86
C TRP A 674 11.12 -7.81 3.12
N GLU A 675 10.15 -7.29 3.88
CA GLU A 675 8.94 -8.03 4.29
C GLU A 675 7.66 -7.33 3.81
N TRP A 676 7.62 -5.99 3.81
CA TRP A 676 6.49 -5.17 3.37
C TRP A 676 6.90 -4.13 2.31
N GLY A 677 7.55 -4.56 1.22
CA GLY A 677 7.90 -3.69 0.09
C GLY A 677 6.71 -2.99 -0.59
N ALA A 678 6.98 -1.98 -1.42
CA ALA A 678 6.04 -1.04 -2.04
C ALA A 678 4.66 -1.59 -2.46
N TRP A 679 4.64 -2.75 -3.13
CA TRP A 679 3.45 -3.37 -3.71
C TRP A 679 2.80 -4.45 -2.81
N CYS A 680 3.06 -4.50 -1.51
CA CYS A 680 2.28 -5.38 -0.63
C CYS A 680 0.86 -4.84 -0.43
N VAL A 681 -0.09 -5.76 -0.27
CA VAL A 681 -1.43 -5.48 0.24
C VAL A 681 -1.58 -6.28 1.52
N GLU A 682 -1.74 -5.62 2.66
CA GLU A 682 -2.08 -6.29 3.91
C GLU A 682 -3.61 -6.32 4.08
N SER A 683 -4.12 -7.45 4.58
CA SER A 683 -5.54 -7.65 4.90
C SER A 683 -5.95 -6.82 6.11
N GLY A 684 -5.10 -6.75 7.13
CA GLY A 684 -5.18 -5.78 8.22
C GLY A 684 -4.57 -4.43 7.84
N TRP A 685 -4.42 -3.56 8.84
CA TRP A 685 -3.71 -2.27 8.79
C TRP A 685 -4.24 -1.26 7.75
N ALA A 686 -3.99 -1.47 6.46
CA ALA A 686 -4.33 -0.51 5.41
C ALA A 686 -5.85 -0.50 5.11
N ALA A 687 -6.34 -1.54 4.42
CA ALA A 687 -7.68 -1.55 3.86
C ALA A 687 -8.82 -1.42 4.90
N PRO A 688 -8.79 -2.09 6.07
CA PRO A 688 -9.94 -2.05 6.99
C PRO A 688 -10.09 -0.72 7.73
N TRP A 689 -9.00 -0.04 8.07
CA TRP A 689 -9.08 1.28 8.73
C TRP A 689 -9.49 2.37 7.75
N ILE A 690 -9.09 2.27 6.47
CA ILE A 690 -9.59 3.15 5.39
C ILE A 690 -11.09 2.93 5.20
N ALA A 691 -11.53 1.70 4.97
CA ALA A 691 -12.93 1.35 4.75
C ALA A 691 -13.83 1.64 5.98
N GLY A 692 -13.37 1.30 7.18
CA GLY A 692 -14.07 1.58 8.43
C GLY A 692 -14.22 3.08 8.70
N THR A 693 -13.23 3.91 8.36
CA THR A 693 -13.39 5.37 8.52
C THR A 693 -14.34 5.96 7.47
N PHE A 694 -14.38 5.45 6.23
CA PHE A 694 -15.44 5.80 5.28
C PHE A 694 -16.84 5.43 5.80
N ALA A 695 -16.97 4.29 6.49
CA ALA A 695 -18.22 3.89 7.13
C ALA A 695 -18.62 4.83 8.29
N LEU A 696 -17.71 5.14 9.21
CA LEU A 696 -17.92 6.12 10.30
C LEU A 696 -18.34 7.49 9.75
N ARG A 697 -17.64 8.00 8.73
CA ARG A 697 -17.97 9.23 8.00
C ARG A 697 -19.37 9.19 7.37
N ARG A 698 -19.76 8.05 6.77
CA ARG A 698 -21.07 7.83 6.16
C ARG A 698 -22.19 7.78 7.22
N MET A 699 -21.93 7.15 8.36
CA MET A 699 -22.83 7.04 9.52
C MET A 699 -22.90 8.34 10.34
N LYS A 700 -21.94 9.26 10.17
CA LYS A 700 -21.79 10.51 10.93
C LYS A 700 -21.58 10.28 12.44
N THR A 701 -20.84 9.23 12.78
CA THR A 701 -20.44 8.88 14.15
C THR A 701 -18.94 8.68 14.20
N SER A 702 -18.32 8.84 15.38
CA SER A 702 -16.94 8.45 15.64
C SER A 702 -16.86 7.00 16.14
N LEU A 703 -15.65 6.43 16.18
CA LEU A 703 -15.40 5.11 16.78
C LEU A 703 -15.69 5.11 18.28
N TRP A 704 -15.36 6.20 18.98
CA TRP A 704 -15.70 6.41 20.39
C TRP A 704 -17.21 6.38 20.63
N ASP A 705 -17.96 7.13 19.83
CA ASP A 705 -19.41 7.26 19.97
C ASP A 705 -20.13 5.97 19.55
N LEU A 706 -19.66 5.30 18.49
CA LEU A 706 -20.17 4.00 18.05
C LEU A 706 -20.01 2.96 19.16
N THR A 707 -18.78 2.73 19.62
CA THR A 707 -18.49 1.70 20.64
C THR A 707 -19.00 2.06 22.03
N SER A 708 -19.71 3.18 22.20
CA SER A 708 -20.22 3.63 23.50
C SER A 708 -21.29 2.72 24.10
N GLY A 709 -22.04 1.98 23.27
CA GLY A 709 -23.07 1.03 23.69
C GLY A 709 -22.53 -0.31 24.21
N VAL A 710 -21.25 -0.64 23.98
CA VAL A 710 -20.72 -1.97 24.28
C VAL A 710 -20.71 -2.24 25.79
N ARG A 711 -21.58 -3.17 26.21
CA ARG A 711 -21.81 -3.60 27.59
C ARG A 711 -20.61 -4.38 28.18
N ILE A 712 -19.51 -3.68 28.47
CA ILE A 712 -18.21 -4.25 28.87
C ILE A 712 -17.96 -4.23 30.40
N THR A 713 -18.63 -3.34 31.13
CA THR A 713 -18.30 -2.97 32.52
C THR A 713 -18.33 -4.14 33.50
N GLU A 714 -19.35 -5.00 33.43
CA GLU A 714 -19.47 -6.17 34.32
C GLU A 714 -18.42 -7.25 33.99
N SER A 715 -18.09 -7.44 32.70
CA SER A 715 -16.98 -8.31 32.29
C SER A 715 -15.64 -7.81 32.86
N VAL A 716 -15.36 -6.51 32.78
CA VAL A 716 -14.15 -5.91 33.37
C VAL A 716 -14.15 -6.05 34.88
N ARG A 717 -15.27 -5.80 35.57
CA ARG A 717 -15.40 -5.98 37.03
C ARG A 717 -15.08 -7.42 37.44
N ARG A 718 -15.69 -8.40 36.78
CA ARG A 718 -15.52 -9.83 37.01
C ARG A 718 -14.08 -10.28 36.81
N TYR A 719 -13.42 -9.85 35.73
CA TYR A 719 -12.05 -10.25 35.45
C TYR A 719 -11.00 -9.45 36.23
N ARG A 720 -11.25 -8.17 36.57
CA ARG A 720 -10.38 -7.37 37.46
C ARG A 720 -10.19 -8.10 38.78
N ALA A 721 -11.28 -8.50 39.44
CA ALA A 721 -11.23 -9.22 40.72
C ALA A 721 -10.39 -10.50 40.69
N ARG A 722 -10.25 -11.14 39.51
CA ARG A 722 -9.43 -12.34 39.31
C ARG A 722 -8.00 -12.06 38.86
N MET A 723 -7.77 -11.01 38.08
CA MET A 723 -6.50 -10.73 37.38
C MET A 723 -5.64 -9.69 38.09
N LEU A 724 -6.27 -8.81 38.88
CA LEU A 724 -5.70 -7.70 39.63
C LEU A 724 -6.34 -7.67 41.04
N PRO A 725 -5.97 -8.60 41.95
CA PRO A 725 -6.58 -8.68 43.28
C PRO A 725 -6.20 -7.49 44.16
N ASN A 726 -7.00 -7.23 45.19
CA ASN A 726 -7.02 -5.98 45.98
C ASN A 726 -5.73 -5.59 46.74
N TRP A 727 -4.63 -6.33 46.65
CA TRP A 727 -3.32 -5.97 47.22
C TRP A 727 -2.52 -5.01 46.31
N ILE A 728 -3.04 -4.67 45.12
CA ILE A 728 -2.51 -3.56 44.33
C ILE A 728 -3.01 -2.27 44.99
N ASP A 729 -2.31 -1.88 46.06
CA ASP A 729 -2.57 -0.64 46.79
C ASP A 729 -2.34 0.55 45.86
N TYR A 730 -3.44 1.04 45.29
CA TYR A 730 -3.44 2.26 44.49
C TYR A 730 -3.62 3.45 45.43
N ASP A 731 -2.53 3.82 46.11
CA ASP A 731 -2.54 4.92 47.06
C ASP A 731 -2.76 6.26 46.33
N SER A 732 -4.00 6.73 46.38
CA SER A 732 -4.42 7.99 45.77
C SER A 732 -3.92 9.24 46.52
N SER A 733 -3.17 9.11 47.63
CA SER A 733 -2.70 10.24 48.42
C SER A 733 -1.44 10.94 47.86
N GLY A 734 -1.29 10.99 46.53
CA GLY A 734 -0.27 11.78 45.83
C GLY A 734 -0.51 13.30 45.84
N VAL A 735 -1.48 13.79 46.62
CA VAL A 735 -1.86 15.21 46.73
C VAL A 735 -1.63 15.70 48.15
N ASP A 736 -0.76 16.70 48.26
CA ASP A 736 -0.26 17.37 49.47
C ASP A 736 -1.29 17.56 50.60
N SER A 737 -0.94 17.02 51.78
CA SER A 737 -1.71 17.14 53.02
C SER A 737 -1.00 17.95 54.13
N HIS A 738 0.12 18.63 53.84
CA HIS A 738 0.97 19.30 54.83
C HIS A 738 0.66 20.79 55.04
N SER A 739 -0.62 21.20 55.01
CA SER A 739 -1.00 22.61 55.22
C SER A 739 -2.38 22.87 55.86
N ARG A 740 -2.92 21.98 56.72
CA ARG A 740 -4.14 22.29 57.52
C ARG A 740 -4.05 21.96 59.01
N ASN A 741 -4.09 23.03 59.80
CA ASN A 741 -4.47 23.16 61.22
C ASN A 741 -3.56 22.49 62.28
N LYS A 742 -2.83 23.34 63.04
CA LYS A 742 -2.99 23.55 64.50
C LYS A 742 -1.91 24.48 65.08
N PRO A 743 -2.24 25.25 66.13
CA PRO A 743 -3.37 26.18 66.25
C PRO A 743 -2.98 27.60 65.79
#